data_AF-A0A960X094-F1
#
_entry.id   AF-A0A960X094-F1
#
_cell.length_a   1.000
_cell.length_b   1.000
_cell.length_c   1.000
_cell.angle_alpha   90.00
_cell.angle_beta   90.00
_cell.angle_gamma   90.00
#
_symmetry.space_group_name_H-M   'P 1'
#
loop_
_entity.id
_entity.type
_entity.pdbx_description
1 polymer ?
#
loop_
_entity_poly.entity_id
_entity_poly.type
_entity_poly.pdbx_seq_one_letter_code
_entity_poly.pdbx_strand_id
1 'polypeptide(L)'
;MLRFFIIALVTVVSVSSAEPTLPLVKWTNIKLGDDGVLESTVTATGGVTIDAGPSTFSPALQATKDGVREITGNSVVLYLNDGKDHSGDTIEDAINANHFAEFVFKVSGLADGAVLRVTGLSYQARPNLNRKAQVRGATLSQPWIDGKLVGEVSQPNLGKVASYAAHGVEQTMHNGDTFTARLYFAGIDSDGTPGVRFEDFHTGVRFGNVQVFGRVDAQVKLTAFPSDVHAVLQKHCFACHGEEKQKGDLRLDTLSIDFLKDRAASEVWHDALDVVSTGEMPPKKEPRPSDEARSVLTSWIRGQLAGALAATKKEGADIVMRRLSKDEYRYTLTDLLGVAGEYGERLPSEPLSKDGFANDGATLGMTALQMEIYLESARAALADVLVDGPKPERTETRIVDESAKKAGIGRENVSSGGHILDRTGVFAAIFGEDPAERAKVPAEGRFTIRVKARADFKTGQAAPIMRVSYGHHISGAIPIQKEVGTLEITDTTARVYEFSGLAQHFPYALQSSDLAVQIAAVENVLNDGQGKLPPVATKGKKKGKQHELDPDFPRLIVESVQFIGNDYPQWPPADHRRILFAAPNEGSSEYARDVLHRFLSRAWRAPIRDADLAKYHAHFVELSQQMSFVAAMRETLAVALCSPHFLYLVEPRLKTETSLPLNDYELATRLSYFLWSSMPDDALLDLAAKGTLRQPKVLAAQVERLLADDKSQRFVEQFTTQWLDLGGLERVAVNPQFYPNFDDALKIDMAGETKAFFGEILRSGTSALQFLDSDWTMINAPLSKHYRLKGPQSQALVRVSLAGTQRPGGLLGQASILLANSNGEDSHPIKRAIWIRERLLHDPPLPPPPNVPALPAEDPN
;
A
#
# COMPACT_ATOMS: atom_id res chain seq x y z
N MET A 1 18.59 15.82 2.72
CA MET A 1 17.17 16.10 3.03
C MET A 1 16.28 14.90 2.76
N LEU A 2 16.35 14.23 1.59
CA LEU A 2 15.56 13.01 1.31
C LEU A 2 15.93 11.80 2.21
N ARG A 3 17.23 11.55 2.45
CA ARG A 3 17.66 10.57 3.47
C ARG A 3 17.22 10.94 4.88
N PHE A 4 17.21 12.24 5.21
CA PHE A 4 16.64 12.74 6.47
C PHE A 4 15.12 12.57 6.51
N PHE A 5 14.41 12.68 5.39
CA PHE A 5 12.98 12.44 5.26
C PHE A 5 12.65 10.95 5.39
N ILE A 6 13.48 10.07 4.82
CA ILE A 6 13.40 8.61 4.97
C ILE A 6 13.67 8.21 6.43
N ILE A 7 14.72 8.76 7.04
CA ILE A 7 15.04 8.56 8.46
C ILE A 7 13.91 9.14 9.35
N ALA A 8 13.35 10.29 9.00
CA ALA A 8 12.23 10.91 9.72
C ALA A 8 10.92 10.12 9.51
N LEU A 9 10.64 9.56 8.34
CA LEU A 9 9.49 8.67 8.09
C LEU A 9 9.57 7.39 8.94
N VAL A 10 10.79 6.90 9.17
CA VAL A 10 11.07 5.77 10.07
C VAL A 10 10.95 6.18 11.55
N THR A 11 11.09 7.47 11.87
CA THR A 11 11.08 7.99 13.25
C THR A 11 9.72 8.59 13.66
N VAL A 12 8.87 9.02 12.72
CA VAL A 12 7.58 9.67 12.98
C VAL A 12 6.43 8.67 12.80
N VAL A 13 6.20 7.87 13.84
CA VAL A 13 4.90 7.22 14.10
C VAL A 13 4.49 7.64 15.49
N SER A 14 3.93 8.85 15.62
CA SER A 14 3.18 9.25 16.81
C SER A 14 2.38 10.53 16.58
N VAL A 15 1.10 10.40 16.93
CA VAL A 15 0.08 11.45 17.18
C VAL A 15 -0.58 12.10 15.96
N SER A 16 -1.87 11.78 15.77
CA SER A 16 -2.87 12.75 15.32
C SER A 16 -4.22 12.36 15.93
N SER A 17 -4.68 13.16 16.90
CA SER A 17 -5.97 13.06 17.57
C SER A 17 -7.08 13.65 16.71
N ALA A 18 -8.06 12.85 16.30
CA ALA A 18 -9.32 13.30 15.73
C ALA A 18 -10.49 12.68 16.50
N GLU A 19 -11.34 13.54 17.06
CA GLU A 19 -12.39 13.20 18.03
C GLU A 19 -13.50 12.25 17.51
N PRO A 20 -14.16 11.52 18.43
CA PRO A 20 -15.10 10.46 18.10
C PRO A 20 -16.50 10.98 17.73
N THR A 21 -17.09 10.40 16.68
CA THR A 21 -18.52 10.57 16.34
C THR A 21 -19.18 9.21 16.56
N LEU A 22 -19.84 9.04 17.70
CA LEU A 22 -20.86 8.01 17.96
C LEU A 22 -22.26 8.63 17.68
N PRO A 23 -23.40 7.89 17.75
CA PRO A 23 -24.58 8.18 16.95
C PRO A 23 -25.11 9.60 17.15
N LEU A 24 -25.37 10.28 16.03
CA LEU A 24 -25.83 11.66 15.99
C LEU A 24 -27.20 11.78 16.66
N VAL A 25 -27.21 12.53 17.76
CA VAL A 25 -28.41 13.12 18.33
C VAL A 25 -28.89 14.20 17.36
N LYS A 26 -30.11 14.07 16.81
CA LYS A 26 -30.70 15.08 15.91
C LYS A 26 -31.59 16.02 16.72
N TRP A 27 -31.31 17.32 16.60
CA TRP A 27 -32.19 18.36 17.09
C TRP A 27 -33.34 18.47 16.08
N THR A 28 -34.58 18.44 16.56
CA THR A 28 -35.74 18.35 15.66
C THR A 28 -36.68 19.54 15.77
N ASN A 29 -36.53 20.42 16.77
CA ASN A 29 -37.22 21.70 16.83
C ASN A 29 -36.45 22.67 17.73
N ILE A 30 -36.01 23.80 17.17
CA ILE A 30 -35.45 24.92 17.92
C ILE A 30 -36.28 26.16 17.60
N LYS A 31 -36.89 26.78 18.61
CA LYS A 31 -37.70 28.00 18.46
C LYS A 31 -37.36 28.99 19.57
N LEU A 32 -37.38 30.28 19.24
CA LEU A 32 -37.30 31.34 20.25
C LEU A 32 -38.73 31.69 20.66
N GLY A 33 -39.05 31.58 21.95
CA GLY A 33 -40.31 32.03 22.51
C GLY A 33 -40.48 33.55 22.42
N ASP A 34 -41.71 34.04 22.51
CA ASP A 34 -42.01 35.48 22.42
C ASP A 34 -41.41 36.32 23.57
N ASP A 35 -40.92 35.65 24.62
CA ASP A 35 -40.23 36.19 25.79
C ASP A 35 -38.68 36.21 25.66
N GLY A 36 -38.14 35.74 24.52
CA GLY A 36 -36.69 35.71 24.27
C GLY A 36 -35.99 34.46 24.80
N VAL A 37 -36.73 33.45 25.26
CA VAL A 37 -36.20 32.17 25.72
C VAL A 37 -36.04 31.19 24.56
N LEU A 38 -34.88 30.52 24.48
CA LEU A 38 -34.65 29.49 23.46
C LEU A 38 -35.22 28.14 23.92
N GLU A 39 -36.25 27.65 23.23
CA GLU A 39 -36.84 26.34 23.46
C GLU A 39 -36.32 25.34 22.43
N SER A 40 -35.84 24.18 22.89
CA SER A 40 -35.34 23.15 21.98
C SER A 40 -35.52 21.73 22.50
N THR A 41 -35.94 20.83 21.61
CA THR A 41 -36.16 19.42 21.89
C THR A 41 -35.20 18.56 21.09
N VAL A 42 -34.59 17.59 21.77
CA VAL A 42 -33.54 16.73 21.24
C VAL A 42 -33.98 15.28 21.29
N THR A 43 -33.95 14.59 20.14
CA THR A 43 -34.31 13.17 20.06
C THR A 43 -33.07 12.34 19.73
N ALA A 44 -32.69 11.43 20.64
CA ALA A 44 -31.67 10.42 20.36
C ALA A 44 -32.31 9.23 19.63
N THR A 45 -31.51 8.50 18.84
CA THR A 45 -31.98 7.28 18.18
C THR A 45 -32.38 6.23 19.23
N GLY A 46 -33.60 5.68 19.13
CA GLY A 46 -34.14 4.71 20.10
C GLY A 46 -35.19 5.24 21.09
N GLY A 47 -35.76 6.44 20.88
CA GLY A 47 -36.95 6.92 21.61
C GLY A 47 -36.68 7.72 22.89
N VAL A 48 -35.41 7.94 23.26
CA VAL A 48 -35.01 8.78 24.41
C VAL A 48 -34.99 10.26 24.00
N THR A 49 -35.61 11.12 24.81
CA THR A 49 -35.75 12.57 24.55
C THR A 49 -35.06 13.39 25.64
N ILE A 50 -34.26 14.38 25.24
CA ILE A 50 -33.65 15.35 26.15
C ILE A 50 -34.21 16.73 25.76
N ASP A 51 -34.92 17.37 26.68
CA ASP A 51 -35.49 18.70 26.46
C ASP A 51 -34.59 19.75 27.11
N ALA A 52 -34.27 20.83 26.38
CA ALA A 52 -33.66 22.01 26.98
C ALA A 52 -34.78 22.88 27.57
N GLY A 53 -34.72 23.13 28.88
CA GLY A 53 -35.55 24.10 29.58
C GLY A 53 -35.12 25.56 29.31
N PRO A 54 -35.84 26.54 29.88
CA PRO A 54 -35.61 27.96 29.61
C PRO A 54 -34.17 28.37 29.95
N SER A 55 -33.46 28.95 28.98
CA SER A 55 -32.11 29.48 29.16
C SER A 55 -32.17 30.87 29.79
N THR A 56 -31.35 31.12 30.83
CA THR A 56 -31.24 32.45 31.45
C THR A 56 -29.90 33.09 31.07
N PHE A 57 -29.98 34.33 30.59
CA PHE A 57 -28.82 35.16 30.26
C PHE A 57 -28.68 36.26 31.33
N SER A 58 -27.44 36.65 31.65
CA SER A 58 -27.20 37.78 32.57
C SER A 58 -27.83 39.09 32.02
N PRO A 59 -28.22 40.07 32.87
CA PRO A 59 -29.08 41.19 32.49
C PRO A 59 -28.61 42.07 31.32
N ALA A 60 -27.30 42.12 31.03
CA ALA A 60 -26.72 42.89 29.92
C ALA A 60 -26.68 42.14 28.57
N LEU A 61 -27.13 40.88 28.53
CA LEU A 61 -27.19 40.02 27.34
C LEU A 61 -28.65 39.75 26.95
N GLN A 62 -29.38 40.79 26.55
CA GLN A 62 -30.68 40.59 25.91
C GLN A 62 -30.47 40.41 24.40
N ALA A 63 -30.77 39.22 23.89
CA ALA A 63 -30.91 39.00 22.46
C ALA A 63 -32.13 39.81 21.98
N THR A 64 -31.91 40.93 21.28
CA THR A 64 -33.01 41.64 20.63
C THR A 64 -33.50 40.81 19.44
N LYS A 65 -34.79 40.90 19.10
CA LYS A 65 -35.46 40.11 18.04
C LYS A 65 -34.75 40.20 16.68
N ASP A 66 -33.92 41.22 16.47
CA ASP A 66 -33.12 41.47 15.26
C ASP A 66 -31.74 40.75 15.23
N GLY A 67 -31.32 40.14 16.34
CA GLY A 67 -30.01 39.48 16.52
C GLY A 67 -29.97 37.99 16.17
N VAL A 68 -31.10 37.36 15.84
CA VAL A 68 -31.17 35.94 15.44
C VAL A 68 -31.61 35.88 13.97
N ARG A 69 -30.69 35.55 13.07
CA ARG A 69 -30.99 35.54 11.63
C ARG A 69 -31.16 34.16 11.02
N GLU A 70 -30.68 33.08 11.66
CA GLU A 70 -30.78 31.75 11.07
C GLU A 70 -30.82 30.64 12.12
N ILE A 71 -31.84 29.78 12.02
CA ILE A 71 -32.00 28.54 12.77
C ILE A 71 -32.09 27.43 11.72
N THR A 72 -31.04 26.61 11.59
CA THR A 72 -31.10 25.38 10.81
C THR A 72 -31.05 24.20 11.77
N GLY A 73 -31.69 23.09 11.42
CA GLY A 73 -32.11 22.04 12.37
C GLY A 73 -31.08 21.50 13.36
N ASN A 74 -29.77 21.76 13.21
CA ASN A 74 -28.71 21.37 14.16
C ASN A 74 -27.84 22.55 14.65
N SER A 75 -28.23 23.82 14.47
CA SER A 75 -27.40 25.00 14.81
C SER A 75 -28.23 26.26 15.06
N VAL A 76 -27.88 27.01 16.12
CA VAL A 76 -28.42 28.35 16.42
C VAL A 76 -27.32 29.38 16.22
N VAL A 77 -27.58 30.42 15.43
CA VAL A 77 -26.63 31.52 15.21
C VAL A 77 -27.12 32.77 15.95
N LEU A 78 -26.41 33.13 17.03
CA LEU A 78 -26.66 34.35 17.80
C LEU A 78 -25.69 35.45 17.36
N TYR A 79 -26.21 36.62 16.97
CA TYR A 79 -25.41 37.82 16.75
C TYR A 79 -25.54 38.76 17.95
N LEU A 80 -24.44 38.98 18.67
CA LEU A 80 -24.36 40.03 19.68
C LEU A 80 -24.08 41.35 18.96
N ASN A 81 -25.01 42.31 19.01
CA ASN A 81 -24.86 43.58 18.32
C ASN A 81 -24.20 44.62 19.24
N ASP A 82 -23.24 45.34 18.68
CA ASP A 82 -22.46 46.39 19.36
C ASP A 82 -23.34 47.64 19.50
N GLY A 83 -23.99 47.80 20.66
CA GLY A 83 -24.92 48.89 20.90
C GLY A 83 -24.91 49.29 22.37
N LYS A 84 -24.45 50.51 22.65
CA LYS A 84 -24.45 51.18 23.95
C LYS A 84 -25.71 50.83 24.76
N ASP A 85 -25.54 50.45 26.03
CA ASP A 85 -26.65 50.49 26.96
C ASP A 85 -27.13 51.95 27.10
N HIS A 86 -28.39 52.12 27.50
CA HIS A 86 -28.99 53.43 27.68
C HIS A 86 -28.67 54.07 29.04
N SER A 87 -27.70 53.55 29.79
CA SER A 87 -27.34 54.01 31.15
C SER A 87 -26.11 54.90 31.21
N GLY A 88 -25.20 54.83 30.22
CA GLY A 88 -24.05 55.72 30.15
C GLY A 88 -22.83 55.27 30.96
N ASP A 89 -22.77 54.00 31.38
CA ASP A 89 -21.57 53.43 32.00
C ASP A 89 -20.56 52.94 30.95
N THR A 90 -19.29 52.87 31.34
CA THR A 90 -18.19 52.53 30.41
C THR A 90 -17.98 51.01 30.31
N ILE A 91 -17.31 50.56 29.23
CA ILE A 91 -16.97 49.14 28.99
C ILE A 91 -16.21 48.48 30.17
N GLU A 92 -15.56 49.28 31.00
CA GLU A 92 -14.85 48.87 32.22
C GLU A 92 -15.78 48.26 33.28
N ASP A 93 -17.03 48.71 33.37
CA ASP A 93 -18.02 48.21 34.33
C ASP A 93 -18.68 46.91 33.87
N ALA A 94 -18.78 46.69 32.55
CA ALA A 94 -19.36 45.48 31.97
C ALA A 94 -18.44 44.26 32.11
N ILE A 95 -17.12 44.41 31.98
CA ILE A 95 -16.20 43.25 31.96
C ILE A 95 -15.95 42.67 33.36
N ASN A 96 -16.10 43.47 34.43
CA ASN A 96 -15.90 43.01 35.81
C ASN A 96 -17.06 42.16 36.38
N ALA A 97 -18.15 41.94 35.63
CA ALA A 97 -19.39 41.33 36.15
C ALA A 97 -19.56 39.81 35.88
N ASN A 98 -18.58 39.09 35.31
CA ASN A 98 -18.62 37.63 35.10
C ASN A 98 -19.89 37.13 34.35
N HIS A 99 -20.07 37.59 33.11
CA HIS A 99 -21.22 37.21 32.28
C HIS A 99 -21.24 35.70 31.92
N PHE A 100 -22.39 35.05 32.12
CA PHE A 100 -22.62 33.65 31.77
C PHE A 100 -23.96 33.40 31.05
N ALA A 101 -24.04 32.28 30.33
CA ALA A 101 -25.28 31.69 29.82
C ALA A 101 -25.51 30.34 30.52
N GLU A 102 -26.71 30.15 31.08
CA GLU A 102 -27.10 28.92 31.77
C GLU A 102 -28.15 28.16 30.97
N PHE A 103 -27.92 26.84 30.81
CA PHE A 103 -28.81 25.93 30.10
C PHE A 103 -29.21 24.79 31.03
N VAL A 104 -30.51 24.58 31.21
CA VAL A 104 -31.07 23.48 32.00
C VAL A 104 -31.58 22.40 31.05
N PHE A 105 -31.22 21.15 31.29
CA PHE A 105 -31.64 20.01 30.46
C PHE A 105 -32.44 19.01 31.30
N LYS A 106 -33.50 18.44 30.72
CA LYS A 106 -34.35 17.42 31.36
C LYS A 106 -34.35 16.12 30.55
N VAL A 107 -34.14 15.00 31.22
CA VAL A 107 -34.10 13.66 30.60
C VAL A 107 -35.48 13.01 30.63
N SER A 108 -35.96 12.51 29.50
CA SER A 108 -37.25 11.79 29.40
C SER A 108 -37.21 10.60 28.42
N GLY A 109 -38.11 9.63 28.58
CA GLY A 109 -38.27 8.48 27.68
C GLY A 109 -37.34 7.29 27.94
N LEU A 110 -36.71 7.20 29.12
CA LEU A 110 -35.96 6.02 29.55
C LEU A 110 -36.92 4.91 30.04
N ALA A 111 -36.66 3.65 29.68
CA ALA A 111 -37.39 2.48 30.22
C ALA A 111 -37.08 2.27 31.71
N ASP A 112 -37.97 1.61 32.46
CA ASP A 112 -37.78 1.35 33.90
C ASP A 112 -36.45 0.61 34.16
N GLY A 113 -35.59 1.22 34.98
CA GLY A 113 -34.25 0.71 35.31
C GLY A 113 -33.12 1.10 34.34
N ALA A 114 -33.42 1.78 33.23
CA ALA A 114 -32.40 2.32 32.33
C ALA A 114 -31.77 3.61 32.88
N VAL A 115 -30.48 3.81 32.62
CA VAL A 115 -29.72 4.98 33.08
C VAL A 115 -28.91 5.59 31.93
N LEU A 116 -28.96 6.93 31.83
CA LEU A 116 -28.20 7.71 30.85
C LEU A 116 -26.86 8.14 31.48
N ARG A 117 -25.74 7.95 30.76
CA ARG A 117 -24.43 8.41 31.22
C ARG A 117 -23.95 9.58 30.36
N VAL A 118 -23.95 10.79 30.91
CA VAL A 118 -23.40 11.97 30.21
C VAL A 118 -21.89 11.98 30.42
N THR A 119 -21.09 12.18 29.35
CA THR A 119 -19.62 12.08 29.39
C THR A 119 -18.87 13.35 28.92
N GLY A 120 -19.57 14.33 28.34
CA GLY A 120 -18.99 15.61 27.95
C GLY A 120 -19.96 16.60 27.31
N LEU A 121 -19.47 17.83 27.09
CA LEU A 121 -20.15 18.95 26.42
C LEU A 121 -19.15 19.65 25.50
N SER A 122 -19.55 20.02 24.27
CA SER A 122 -18.68 20.73 23.31
C SER A 122 -19.31 22.04 22.79
N TYR A 123 -18.48 23.01 22.41
CA TYR A 123 -18.96 24.21 21.73
C TYR A 123 -17.87 24.81 20.83
N GLN A 124 -18.30 25.59 19.83
CA GLN A 124 -17.44 26.19 18.81
C GLN A 124 -17.74 27.68 18.65
N ALA A 125 -16.74 28.54 18.80
CA ALA A 125 -16.89 29.99 18.56
C ALA A 125 -16.14 30.40 17.27
N ARG A 126 -16.79 31.18 16.40
CA ARG A 126 -16.21 31.70 15.17
C ARG A 126 -16.23 33.24 15.18
N PRO A 127 -15.08 33.92 15.20
CA PRO A 127 -15.03 35.35 14.96
C PRO A 127 -15.23 35.65 13.48
N ASN A 128 -16.10 36.61 13.14
CA ASN A 128 -16.31 37.03 11.76
C ASN A 128 -15.24 38.06 11.34
N LEU A 129 -14.10 37.59 10.85
CA LEU A 129 -12.97 38.44 10.45
C LEU A 129 -13.16 39.01 9.04
N ASN A 130 -14.00 40.05 8.92
CA ASN A 130 -13.94 40.93 7.76
C ASN A 130 -13.06 42.15 8.09
N ARG A 131 -11.87 42.17 7.46
CA ARG A 131 -10.74 43.15 7.52
C ARG A 131 -9.62 42.77 8.50
N LYS A 132 -8.40 43.14 8.08
CA LYS A 132 -7.07 42.88 8.69
C LYS A 132 -6.97 43.30 10.18
N ALA A 133 -7.62 42.60 11.09
CA ALA A 133 -7.41 42.71 12.52
C ALA A 133 -6.79 41.40 13.04
N GLN A 134 -5.57 41.45 13.55
CA GLN A 134 -5.00 40.37 14.35
C GLN A 134 -5.64 40.44 15.74
N VAL A 135 -6.52 39.49 16.06
CA VAL A 135 -6.96 39.28 17.45
C VAL A 135 -5.82 38.55 18.16
N ARG A 136 -5.11 39.24 19.05
CA ARG A 136 -4.22 38.60 20.03
C ARG A 136 -4.97 38.51 21.36
N GLY A 137 -5.20 37.28 21.83
CA GLY A 137 -5.72 37.01 23.17
C GLY A 137 -7.24 37.15 23.33
N ALA A 138 -7.98 36.09 23.04
CA ALA A 138 -9.30 35.87 23.63
C ALA A 138 -9.37 34.40 24.03
N THR A 139 -9.61 34.11 25.31
CA THR A 139 -9.73 32.75 25.82
C THR A 139 -11.03 32.64 26.59
N LEU A 140 -12.00 31.93 26.03
CA LEU A 140 -13.24 31.58 26.75
C LEU A 140 -12.90 30.72 27.97
N SER A 141 -13.49 31.05 29.12
CA SER A 141 -13.23 30.34 30.38
C SER A 141 -13.95 28.97 30.45
N GLN A 142 -13.44 28.12 31.34
CA GLN A 142 -13.73 26.69 31.50
C GLN A 142 -15.23 26.37 31.76
N PRO A 143 -15.77 25.25 31.25
CA PRO A 143 -17.17 24.89 31.41
C PRO A 143 -17.48 24.28 32.78
N TRP A 144 -18.71 24.50 33.25
CA TRP A 144 -19.20 24.01 34.54
C TRP A 144 -20.50 23.22 34.38
N ILE A 145 -20.62 22.09 35.08
CA ILE A 145 -21.86 21.31 35.22
C ILE A 145 -22.22 21.24 36.69
N ASP A 146 -23.45 21.65 37.04
CA ASP A 146 -23.98 21.66 38.42
C ASP A 146 -23.00 22.23 39.47
N GLY A 147 -22.28 23.30 39.12
CA GLY A 147 -21.36 23.98 40.03
C GLY A 147 -20.00 23.29 40.23
N LYS A 148 -19.61 22.33 39.39
CA LYS A 148 -18.25 21.77 39.32
C LYS A 148 -17.53 22.14 38.01
N LEU A 149 -16.25 22.50 38.13
CA LEU A 149 -15.35 22.85 37.02
C LEU A 149 -14.96 21.60 36.22
N VAL A 150 -15.07 21.64 34.89
CA VAL A 150 -14.85 20.46 34.05
C VAL A 150 -13.84 20.74 32.93
N GLY A 151 -12.55 20.52 33.21
CA GLY A 151 -11.46 20.44 32.22
C GLY A 151 -10.55 21.68 32.09
N GLU A 152 -9.31 21.44 31.66
CA GLU A 152 -8.31 22.47 31.30
C GLU A 152 -8.29 22.74 29.79
N VAL A 153 -8.01 23.99 29.40
CA VAL A 153 -7.95 24.45 28.02
C VAL A 153 -6.58 24.10 27.41
N SER A 154 -6.54 23.34 26.32
CA SER A 154 -5.33 23.27 25.49
C SER A 154 -5.27 24.49 24.56
N GLN A 155 -4.09 25.11 24.42
CA GLN A 155 -3.93 26.38 23.70
C GLN A 155 -4.34 26.27 22.22
N PRO A 156 -5.08 27.25 21.67
CA PRO A 156 -5.42 27.25 20.25
C PRO A 156 -4.22 27.63 19.38
N ASN A 157 -3.97 26.86 18.31
CA ASN A 157 -3.11 27.30 17.22
C ASN A 157 -3.77 28.48 16.49
N LEU A 158 -3.06 29.60 16.42
CA LEU A 158 -3.51 30.86 15.79
C LEU A 158 -3.92 30.66 14.32
N GLY A 159 -5.19 30.92 14.01
CA GLY A 159 -5.64 31.19 12.64
C GLY A 159 -6.89 30.45 12.15
N LYS A 160 -7.37 29.41 12.83
CA LYS A 160 -8.62 28.70 12.45
C LYS A 160 -9.38 28.24 13.70
N VAL A 161 -10.66 28.61 13.76
CA VAL A 161 -11.76 28.08 14.61
C VAL A 161 -11.33 27.42 15.94
N ALA A 162 -11.62 28.07 17.07
CA ALA A 162 -11.46 27.45 18.38
C ALA A 162 -12.67 26.53 18.67
N SER A 163 -12.41 25.22 18.77
CA SER A 163 -13.36 24.22 19.23
C SER A 163 -12.94 23.77 20.64
N TYR A 164 -13.88 23.68 21.58
CA TYR A 164 -13.62 23.25 22.94
C TYR A 164 -14.49 22.04 23.28
N ALA A 165 -13.89 20.99 23.85
CA ALA A 165 -14.58 19.80 24.36
C ALA A 165 -14.16 19.58 25.81
N ALA A 166 -15.13 19.55 26.73
CA ALA A 166 -14.90 19.12 28.10
C ALA A 166 -15.30 17.66 28.24
N HIS A 167 -14.32 16.81 28.52
CA HIS A 167 -14.51 15.40 28.85
C HIS A 167 -14.19 15.19 30.32
N GLY A 168 -15.01 14.42 31.05
CA GLY A 168 -14.60 13.89 32.36
C GLY A 168 -15.63 13.88 33.48
N VAL A 169 -16.90 14.22 33.26
CA VAL A 169 -17.94 13.90 34.26
C VAL A 169 -18.67 12.67 33.77
N GLU A 170 -18.64 11.58 34.53
CA GLU A 170 -19.52 10.44 34.35
C GLU A 170 -20.66 10.56 35.35
N GLN A 171 -21.83 11.01 34.90
CA GLN A 171 -23.02 11.08 35.76
C GLN A 171 -24.12 10.18 35.21
N THR A 172 -24.62 9.31 36.09
CA THR A 172 -25.72 8.39 35.82
C THR A 172 -27.04 9.10 36.09
N MET A 173 -27.91 9.20 35.09
CA MET A 173 -29.17 9.93 35.14
C MET A 173 -30.37 9.03 34.86
N HIS A 174 -31.48 9.28 35.56
CA HIS A 174 -32.74 8.56 35.47
C HIS A 174 -33.81 9.38 34.74
N ASN A 175 -34.92 8.72 34.41
CA ASN A 175 -36.07 9.36 33.75
C ASN A 175 -36.65 10.48 34.63
N GLY A 176 -36.71 11.71 34.14
CA GLY A 176 -37.20 12.87 34.88
C GLY A 176 -36.11 13.74 35.53
N ASP A 177 -34.86 13.28 35.59
CA ASP A 177 -33.76 14.04 36.16
C ASP A 177 -33.40 15.26 35.29
N THR A 178 -32.86 16.31 35.94
CA THR A 178 -32.40 17.54 35.29
C THR A 178 -30.94 17.83 35.61
N PHE A 179 -30.20 18.43 34.67
CA PHE A 179 -28.83 18.92 34.89
C PHE A 179 -28.63 20.30 34.27
N THR A 180 -27.70 21.08 34.82
CA THR A 180 -27.47 22.49 34.41
C THR A 180 -26.04 22.69 33.89
N ALA A 181 -25.90 23.33 32.74
CA ALA A 181 -24.62 23.72 32.14
C ALA A 181 -24.47 25.25 32.12
N ARG A 182 -23.33 25.78 32.60
CA ARG A 182 -22.99 27.22 32.55
C ARG A 182 -21.78 27.48 31.67
N LEU A 183 -21.89 28.50 30.81
CA LEU A 183 -20.83 29.00 29.94
C LEU A 183 -20.43 30.42 30.36
N TYR A 184 -19.16 30.65 30.70
CA TYR A 184 -18.61 31.95 31.13
C TYR A 184 -17.71 32.57 30.05
N PHE A 185 -17.75 33.90 29.91
CA PHE A 185 -16.94 34.65 28.94
C PHE A 185 -15.88 35.51 29.67
N ALA A 186 -14.58 35.31 29.39
CA ALA A 186 -13.48 36.13 29.96
C ALA A 186 -12.40 36.44 28.90
N GLY A 187 -11.60 37.50 29.09
CA GLY A 187 -10.45 37.87 28.25
C GLY A 187 -9.10 37.63 28.97
N ILE A 188 -8.03 37.30 28.23
CA ILE A 188 -6.67 37.10 28.78
C ILE A 188 -5.68 38.03 28.07
N ASP A 189 -4.73 38.58 28.83
CA ASP A 189 -3.68 39.48 28.34
C ASP A 189 -2.64 38.83 27.43
N SER A 190 -1.93 39.67 26.68
CA SER A 190 -1.02 39.26 25.59
C SER A 190 0.21 38.45 26.01
N ASP A 191 0.49 38.34 27.30
CA ASP A 191 1.59 37.55 27.88
C ASP A 191 1.15 36.24 28.55
N GLY A 192 -0.15 35.92 28.53
CA GLY A 192 -0.68 34.65 29.00
C GLY A 192 -0.92 34.55 30.50
N THR A 193 -0.86 35.65 31.26
CA THR A 193 -1.17 35.66 32.69
C THR A 193 -2.65 36.05 32.95
N PRO A 194 -3.40 35.34 33.81
CA PRO A 194 -4.72 35.80 34.24
C PRO A 194 -4.53 36.87 35.34
N GLY A 195 -4.51 38.14 34.97
CA GLY A 195 -4.41 39.25 35.93
C GLY A 195 -4.61 40.62 35.28
N VAL A 196 -5.54 41.41 35.81
CA VAL A 196 -5.99 42.71 35.27
C VAL A 196 -5.08 43.86 35.71
N ARG A 197 -4.41 44.56 34.77
CA ARG A 197 -4.18 46.03 34.78
C ARG A 197 -3.89 46.54 33.36
N PHE A 198 -4.80 47.33 32.79
CA PHE A 198 -4.61 48.02 31.50
C PHE A 198 -4.40 49.51 31.74
N GLU A 199 -3.16 50.00 31.73
CA GLU A 199 -2.90 51.44 31.70
C GLU A 199 -2.53 51.98 30.31
N ASP A 200 -2.32 51.16 29.27
CA ASP A 200 -1.85 51.69 27.97
C ASP A 200 -2.46 51.00 26.73
N PHE A 201 -3.77 51.19 26.48
CA PHE A 201 -4.34 50.97 25.14
C PHE A 201 -5.32 52.07 24.74
N HIS A 202 -4.78 53.19 24.26
CA HIS A 202 -5.48 54.13 23.41
C HIS A 202 -5.29 53.77 21.93
N THR A 203 -6.01 52.78 21.40
CA THR A 203 -6.30 52.71 19.95
C THR A 203 -7.49 51.79 19.67
N GLY A 204 -8.50 52.35 19.02
CA GLY A 204 -9.78 51.70 18.73
C GLY A 204 -9.68 50.44 17.88
N VAL A 205 -9.92 49.29 18.52
CA VAL A 205 -10.27 48.03 17.86
C VAL A 205 -11.78 47.84 18.02
N ARG A 206 -12.53 47.90 16.91
CA ARG A 206 -13.94 47.46 16.89
C ARG A 206 -13.97 45.95 16.70
N PHE A 207 -14.59 45.23 17.62
CA PHE A 207 -14.84 43.80 17.43
C PHE A 207 -16.03 43.62 16.46
N GLY A 208 -15.81 42.88 15.38
CA GLY A 208 -16.90 42.44 14.51
C GLY A 208 -17.62 41.23 15.07
N ASN A 209 -18.92 41.11 14.76
CA ASN A 209 -19.85 40.02 15.10
C ASN A 209 -19.18 38.66 15.41
N VAL A 210 -19.37 38.16 16.63
CA VAL A 210 -18.93 36.82 17.04
C VAL A 210 -20.11 35.84 16.90
N GLN A 211 -19.90 34.71 16.20
CA GLN A 211 -20.87 33.62 16.12
C GLN A 211 -20.48 32.53 17.12
N VAL A 212 -21.43 32.09 17.96
CA VAL A 212 -21.22 30.98 18.91
C VAL A 212 -22.15 29.83 18.55
N PHE A 213 -21.58 28.63 18.38
CA PHE A 213 -22.29 27.37 18.12
C PHE A 213 -22.13 26.47 19.35
N GLY A 214 -23.23 26.05 20.00
CA GLY A 214 -23.21 25.04 21.06
C GLY A 214 -23.53 23.64 20.52
N ARG A 215 -22.79 22.60 20.94
CA ARG A 215 -23.06 21.20 20.57
C ARG A 215 -22.92 20.27 21.78
N VAL A 216 -24.03 19.70 22.26
CA VAL A 216 -23.97 18.71 23.34
C VAL A 216 -23.64 17.33 22.75
N ASP A 217 -22.42 16.82 22.97
CA ASP A 217 -22.03 15.47 22.60
C ASP A 217 -22.24 14.51 23.79
N ALA A 218 -23.43 13.88 23.86
CA ALA A 218 -23.74 12.87 24.87
C ALA A 218 -23.55 11.44 24.29
N GLN A 219 -22.78 10.58 24.98
CA GLN A 219 -22.62 9.18 24.61
C GLN A 219 -23.65 8.30 25.35
N VAL A 220 -24.59 7.69 24.64
CA VAL A 220 -25.59 6.79 25.25
C VAL A 220 -25.04 5.37 25.29
N LYS A 221 -24.86 4.81 26.49
CA LYS A 221 -24.59 3.39 26.69
C LYS A 221 -25.90 2.67 27.03
N LEU A 222 -26.44 1.88 26.10
CA LEU A 222 -27.64 1.08 26.34
C LEU A 222 -27.26 -0.19 27.11
N THR A 223 -27.76 -0.33 28.33
CA THR A 223 -27.65 -1.57 29.13
C THR A 223 -28.87 -2.49 28.97
N ALA A 224 -29.82 -2.12 28.10
CA ALA A 224 -31.03 -2.86 27.77
C ALA A 224 -31.45 -2.59 26.32
N PHE A 225 -32.27 -3.48 25.75
CA PHE A 225 -32.82 -3.29 24.40
C PHE A 225 -33.64 -1.99 24.33
N PRO A 226 -33.57 -1.24 23.22
CA PRO A 226 -34.54 -0.18 22.92
C PRO A 226 -35.98 -0.72 23.01
N SER A 227 -36.92 0.08 23.49
CA SER A 227 -38.29 -0.39 23.79
C SER A 227 -39.03 -0.95 22.58
N ASP A 228 -38.79 -0.38 21.40
CA ASP A 228 -39.32 -0.83 20.11
C ASP A 228 -38.68 -2.15 19.65
N VAL A 229 -37.37 -2.30 19.80
CA VAL A 229 -36.64 -3.54 19.51
C VAL A 229 -37.04 -4.66 20.47
N HIS A 230 -37.12 -4.37 21.76
CA HIS A 230 -37.54 -5.32 22.79
C HIS A 230 -38.95 -5.83 22.51
N ALA A 231 -39.89 -4.95 22.14
CA ALA A 231 -41.26 -5.34 21.82
C ALA A 231 -41.32 -6.31 20.64
N VAL A 232 -40.48 -6.12 19.61
CA VAL A 232 -40.38 -7.05 18.48
C VAL A 232 -39.79 -8.39 18.90
N LEU A 233 -38.69 -8.39 19.66
CA LEU A 233 -38.02 -9.60 20.15
C LEU A 233 -38.93 -10.40 21.08
N GLN A 234 -39.62 -9.74 22.00
CA GLN A 234 -40.56 -10.38 22.93
C GLN A 234 -41.74 -11.03 22.21
N LYS A 235 -42.28 -10.35 21.19
CA LYS A 235 -43.45 -10.83 20.45
C LYS A 235 -43.12 -11.95 19.46
N HIS A 236 -41.93 -11.93 18.85
CA HIS A 236 -41.62 -12.78 17.69
C HIS A 236 -40.43 -13.73 17.89
N CYS A 237 -39.56 -13.51 18.88
CA CYS A 237 -38.28 -14.21 19.02
C CYS A 237 -38.15 -14.99 20.34
N PHE A 238 -38.49 -14.38 21.48
CA PHE A 238 -38.26 -14.98 22.82
C PHE A 238 -39.08 -16.25 23.09
N ALA A 239 -40.20 -16.46 22.39
CA ALA A 239 -40.96 -17.71 22.49
C ALA A 239 -40.16 -18.95 22.04
N CYS A 240 -39.13 -18.77 21.19
CA CYS A 240 -38.26 -19.85 20.69
C CYS A 240 -36.79 -19.69 21.07
N HIS A 241 -36.36 -18.48 21.46
CA HIS A 241 -34.98 -18.13 21.81
C HIS A 241 -34.92 -17.37 23.15
N GLY A 242 -35.73 -17.81 24.12
CA GLY A 242 -35.82 -17.22 25.47
C GLY A 242 -35.48 -18.25 26.55
N GLU A 243 -35.76 -17.92 27.81
CA GLU A 243 -35.49 -18.81 28.95
C GLU A 243 -36.12 -20.21 28.81
N GLU A 244 -37.40 -20.26 28.41
CA GLU A 244 -38.17 -21.51 28.35
C GLU A 244 -37.82 -22.40 27.16
N LYS A 245 -37.36 -21.81 26.04
CA LYS A 245 -37.04 -22.52 24.79
C LYS A 245 -35.86 -21.86 24.10
N GLN A 246 -34.86 -22.66 23.75
CA GLN A 246 -33.58 -22.23 23.18
C GLN A 246 -33.32 -23.03 21.89
N LYS A 247 -34.14 -22.81 20.86
CA LYS A 247 -33.99 -23.53 19.59
C LYS A 247 -32.67 -23.14 18.92
N GLY A 248 -31.91 -24.15 18.46
CA GLY A 248 -30.61 -23.94 17.86
C GLY A 248 -29.55 -23.42 18.84
N ASP A 249 -29.68 -23.79 20.13
CA ASP A 249 -28.78 -23.38 21.22
C ASP A 249 -28.61 -21.86 21.37
N LEU A 250 -29.63 -21.10 20.94
CA LEU A 250 -29.63 -19.65 20.93
C LEU A 250 -30.61 -19.08 21.97
N ARG A 251 -30.09 -18.21 22.85
CA ARG A 251 -30.84 -17.49 23.88
C ARG A 251 -30.63 -15.97 23.74
N LEU A 252 -31.63 -15.26 23.21
CA LEU A 252 -31.56 -13.84 22.84
C LEU A 252 -31.87 -12.88 24.00
N ASP A 253 -32.61 -13.31 25.02
CA ASP A 253 -32.97 -12.48 26.19
C ASP A 253 -31.77 -12.14 27.08
N THR A 254 -30.74 -13.00 27.07
CA THR A 254 -29.49 -12.80 27.81
C THR A 254 -28.29 -12.50 26.91
N LEU A 255 -28.48 -12.46 25.58
CA LEU A 255 -27.40 -12.20 24.65
C LEU A 255 -26.92 -10.75 24.80
N SER A 256 -25.61 -10.56 24.91
CA SER A 256 -25.04 -9.22 25.02
C SER A 256 -25.46 -8.34 23.83
N ILE A 257 -25.78 -7.09 24.14
CA ILE A 257 -26.03 -6.04 23.15
C ILE A 257 -24.87 -5.03 23.06
N ASP A 258 -23.74 -5.34 23.71
CA ASP A 258 -22.49 -4.59 23.60
C ASP A 258 -21.64 -5.17 22.47
N PHE A 259 -21.88 -4.69 21.25
CA PHE A 259 -21.23 -5.17 20.03
C PHE A 259 -19.72 -4.85 19.98
N LEU A 260 -19.22 -4.02 20.89
CA LEU A 260 -17.82 -3.64 20.97
C LEU A 260 -17.02 -4.56 21.88
N LYS A 261 -17.60 -4.97 23.01
CA LYS A 261 -16.90 -5.79 24.02
C LYS A 261 -17.18 -7.28 23.90
N ASP A 262 -18.30 -7.65 23.31
CA ASP A 262 -18.70 -9.06 23.15
C ASP A 262 -18.79 -9.44 21.67
N ARG A 263 -17.64 -9.85 21.13
CA ARG A 263 -17.52 -10.27 19.73
C ARG A 263 -18.34 -11.52 19.42
N ALA A 264 -18.41 -12.47 20.35
CA ALA A 264 -19.17 -13.69 20.17
C ALA A 264 -20.67 -13.38 20.05
N ALA A 265 -21.19 -12.49 20.90
CA ALA A 265 -22.57 -12.03 20.77
C ALA A 265 -22.81 -11.24 19.48
N SER A 266 -21.83 -10.45 19.02
CA SER A 266 -21.92 -9.68 17.76
C SER A 266 -22.03 -10.58 16.54
N GLU A 267 -21.26 -11.67 16.50
CA GLU A 267 -21.32 -12.69 15.44
C GLU A 267 -22.70 -13.36 15.43
N VAL A 268 -23.23 -13.72 16.61
CA VAL A 268 -24.58 -14.27 16.75
C VAL A 268 -25.68 -13.28 16.29
N TRP A 269 -25.53 -11.99 16.56
CA TRP A 269 -26.45 -10.96 16.05
C TRP A 269 -26.32 -10.76 14.54
N HIS A 270 -25.14 -10.91 13.95
CA HIS A 270 -24.93 -10.87 12.51
C HIS A 270 -25.64 -12.04 11.81
N ASP A 271 -25.50 -13.26 12.36
CA ASP A 271 -26.21 -14.43 11.86
C ASP A 271 -27.73 -14.27 11.99
N ALA A 272 -28.20 -13.70 13.11
CA ALA A 272 -29.61 -13.38 13.32
C ALA A 272 -30.13 -12.35 12.30
N LEU A 273 -29.32 -11.34 11.93
CA LEU A 273 -29.65 -10.36 10.91
C LEU A 273 -29.87 -11.04 9.54
N ASP A 274 -29.04 -12.01 9.17
CA ASP A 274 -29.15 -12.70 7.88
C ASP A 274 -30.47 -13.47 7.78
N VAL A 275 -30.77 -14.34 8.76
CA VAL A 275 -31.99 -15.18 8.74
C VAL A 275 -33.29 -14.38 8.95
N VAL A 276 -33.24 -13.23 9.62
CA VAL A 276 -34.38 -12.31 9.76
C VAL A 276 -34.55 -11.50 8.47
N SER A 277 -33.46 -11.07 7.83
CA SER A 277 -33.52 -10.26 6.61
C SER A 277 -34.04 -11.05 5.39
N THR A 278 -33.73 -12.34 5.31
CA THR A 278 -34.25 -13.26 4.28
C THR A 278 -35.68 -13.73 4.57
N GLY A 279 -36.22 -13.43 5.76
CA GLY A 279 -37.56 -13.85 6.18
C GLY A 279 -37.66 -15.35 6.47
N GLU A 280 -36.53 -16.01 6.72
CA GLU A 280 -36.46 -17.41 7.15
C GLU A 280 -36.94 -17.56 8.60
N MET A 281 -36.63 -16.58 9.44
CA MET A 281 -37.08 -16.50 10.84
C MET A 281 -38.07 -15.34 11.07
N PRO A 282 -39.16 -15.55 11.83
CA PRO A 282 -39.62 -16.82 12.42
C PRO A 282 -40.12 -17.86 11.38
N PRO A 283 -40.11 -19.17 11.70
CA PRO A 283 -40.57 -20.24 10.81
C PRO A 283 -41.99 -20.00 10.29
N LYS A 284 -42.33 -20.55 9.13
CA LYS A 284 -43.65 -20.34 8.47
C LYS A 284 -44.88 -20.66 9.34
N LYS A 285 -44.72 -21.46 10.40
CA LYS A 285 -45.79 -21.86 11.34
C LYS A 285 -45.96 -20.91 12.53
N GLU A 286 -45.09 -19.92 12.69
CA GLU A 286 -45.10 -18.96 13.80
C GLU A 286 -45.50 -17.55 13.30
N PRO A 287 -46.03 -16.67 14.17
CA PRO A 287 -46.38 -15.30 13.80
C PRO A 287 -45.15 -14.50 13.34
N ARG A 288 -45.11 -14.14 12.06
CA ARG A 288 -44.00 -13.36 11.48
C ARG A 288 -44.14 -11.87 11.78
N PRO A 289 -43.02 -11.14 11.97
CA PRO A 289 -43.05 -9.69 12.11
C PRO A 289 -43.52 -9.04 10.80
N SER A 290 -44.24 -7.91 10.93
CA SER A 290 -44.56 -7.04 9.78
C SER A 290 -43.26 -6.49 9.17
N ASP A 291 -43.34 -5.94 7.96
CA ASP A 291 -42.17 -5.37 7.30
C ASP A 291 -41.59 -4.19 8.10
N GLU A 292 -42.44 -3.41 8.79
CA GLU A 292 -42.02 -2.34 9.70
C GLU A 292 -41.29 -2.90 10.93
N ALA A 293 -41.85 -3.92 11.60
CA ALA A 293 -41.23 -4.56 12.76
C ALA A 293 -39.88 -5.22 12.40
N ARG A 294 -39.79 -5.83 11.21
CA ARG A 294 -38.54 -6.40 10.68
C ARG A 294 -37.52 -5.31 10.36
N SER A 295 -37.96 -4.18 9.81
CA SER A 295 -37.10 -3.03 9.54
C SER A 295 -36.51 -2.43 10.81
N VAL A 296 -37.31 -2.31 11.89
CA VAL A 296 -36.85 -1.85 13.21
C VAL A 296 -35.72 -2.74 13.74
N LEU A 297 -35.93 -4.06 13.76
CA LEU A 297 -34.94 -5.01 14.27
C LEU A 297 -33.67 -5.04 13.41
N THR A 298 -33.81 -5.16 12.08
CA THR A 298 -32.66 -5.25 11.17
C THR A 298 -31.86 -3.94 11.08
N SER A 299 -32.53 -2.78 11.16
CA SER A 299 -31.86 -1.48 11.19
C SER A 299 -31.10 -1.27 12.51
N TRP A 300 -31.64 -1.74 13.63
CA TRP A 300 -30.95 -1.71 14.91
C TRP A 300 -29.67 -2.57 14.87
N ILE A 301 -29.76 -3.84 14.45
CA ILE A 301 -28.58 -4.73 14.37
C ILE A 301 -27.52 -4.16 13.42
N ARG A 302 -27.93 -3.70 12.22
CA ARG A 302 -27.00 -3.06 11.26
C ARG A 302 -26.35 -1.81 11.83
N GLY A 303 -27.10 -0.99 12.55
CA GLY A 303 -26.60 0.21 13.20
C GLY A 303 -25.58 -0.10 14.29
N GLN A 304 -25.82 -1.13 15.10
CA GLN A 304 -24.88 -1.56 16.14
C GLN A 304 -23.60 -2.16 15.54
N LEU A 305 -23.71 -3.03 14.53
CA LEU A 305 -22.56 -3.59 13.81
C LEU A 305 -21.73 -2.49 13.12
N ALA A 306 -22.39 -1.56 12.43
CA ALA A 306 -21.71 -0.43 11.79
C ALA A 306 -21.05 0.51 12.81
N GLY A 307 -21.70 0.76 13.94
CA GLY A 307 -21.15 1.54 15.05
C GLY A 307 -19.93 0.88 15.68
N ALA A 308 -20.00 -0.44 15.91
CA ALA A 308 -18.88 -1.22 16.43
C ALA A 308 -17.67 -1.21 15.48
N LEU A 309 -17.91 -1.43 14.18
CA LEU A 309 -16.88 -1.35 13.13
C LEU A 309 -16.27 0.05 12.99
N ALA A 310 -17.07 1.11 13.17
CA ALA A 310 -16.58 2.48 13.10
C ALA A 310 -15.74 2.87 14.33
N ALA A 311 -16.10 2.35 15.51
CA ALA A 311 -15.36 2.57 16.75
C ALA A 311 -14.05 1.79 16.80
N THR A 312 -14.01 0.54 16.31
CA THR A 312 -12.74 -0.21 16.15
C THR A 312 -11.78 0.45 15.15
N LYS A 313 -12.30 1.05 14.07
CA LYS A 313 -11.50 1.88 13.13
C LYS A 313 -10.93 3.15 13.75
N LYS A 314 -11.55 3.71 14.80
CA LYS A 314 -11.16 5.00 15.40
C LYS A 314 -10.15 4.90 16.54
N GLU A 315 -10.11 3.79 17.27
CA GLU A 315 -9.14 3.56 18.36
C GLU A 315 -7.71 3.25 17.87
N GLY A 316 -7.40 3.46 16.58
CA GLY A 316 -6.11 3.10 16.00
C GLY A 316 -5.92 1.58 15.85
N ALA A 317 -7.01 0.81 15.87
CA ALA A 317 -7.00 -0.64 15.91
C ALA A 317 -7.62 -1.29 14.66
N ASP A 318 -7.42 -0.73 13.46
CA ASP A 318 -7.09 -1.67 12.39
C ASP A 318 -5.66 -2.12 12.68
N ILE A 319 -5.49 -3.30 13.29
CA ILE A 319 -4.31 -4.11 12.97
C ILE A 319 -4.49 -4.44 11.49
N VAL A 320 -4.10 -3.51 10.63
CA VAL A 320 -4.03 -3.75 9.21
C VAL A 320 -2.90 -4.76 9.05
N MET A 321 -3.26 -6.05 9.05
CA MET A 321 -2.31 -7.11 8.76
C MET A 321 -1.87 -6.93 7.32
N ARG A 322 -0.72 -6.30 7.14
CA ARG A 322 -0.14 -6.09 5.82
C ARG A 322 0.47 -7.40 5.36
N ARG A 323 -0.18 -8.05 4.39
CA ARG A 323 0.42 -9.17 3.68
C ARG A 323 1.58 -8.68 2.80
N LEU A 324 2.49 -9.57 2.44
CA LEU A 324 3.51 -9.29 1.43
C LEU A 324 2.83 -9.01 0.08
N SER A 325 3.22 -7.95 -0.61
CA SER A 325 2.84 -7.77 -2.01
C SER A 325 3.39 -8.92 -2.87
N LYS A 326 2.85 -9.11 -4.08
CA LYS A 326 3.35 -10.13 -5.04
C LYS A 326 4.87 -10.06 -5.23
N ASP A 327 5.41 -8.86 -5.39
CA ASP A 327 6.85 -8.64 -5.55
C ASP A 327 7.62 -8.93 -4.26
N GLU A 328 7.12 -8.46 -3.11
CA GLU A 328 7.76 -8.72 -1.80
C GLU A 328 7.80 -10.22 -1.49
N TYR A 329 6.75 -10.96 -1.82
CA TYR A 329 6.70 -12.41 -1.69
C TYR A 329 7.76 -13.08 -2.59
N ARG A 330 7.83 -12.69 -3.86
CA ARG A 330 8.83 -13.19 -4.83
C ARG A 330 10.27 -12.94 -4.36
N TYR A 331 10.57 -11.71 -3.94
CA TYR A 331 11.90 -11.33 -3.46
C TYR A 331 12.24 -12.03 -2.14
N THR A 332 11.27 -12.16 -1.23
CA THR A 332 11.46 -12.88 0.04
C THR A 332 11.80 -14.35 -0.21
N LEU A 333 11.08 -15.04 -1.10
CA LEU A 333 11.40 -16.42 -1.46
C LEU A 333 12.74 -16.54 -2.17
N THR A 334 13.04 -15.64 -3.11
CA THR A 334 14.33 -15.61 -3.81
C THR A 334 15.49 -15.46 -2.83
N ASP A 335 15.39 -14.54 -1.88
CA ASP A 335 16.44 -14.30 -0.89
C ASP A 335 16.51 -15.43 0.16
N LEU A 336 15.39 -16.09 0.48
CA LEU A 336 15.32 -17.18 1.45
C LEU A 336 15.91 -18.49 0.90
N LEU A 337 15.56 -18.80 -0.35
CA LEU A 337 15.97 -20.03 -1.02
C LEU A 337 17.31 -19.85 -1.75
N GLY A 338 17.68 -18.60 -2.06
CA GLY A 338 18.87 -18.20 -2.82
C GLY A 338 18.86 -18.62 -4.30
N VAL A 339 17.67 -18.91 -4.83
CA VAL A 339 17.43 -19.20 -6.24
C VAL A 339 16.38 -18.20 -6.73
N ALA A 340 16.67 -17.51 -7.83
CA ALA A 340 15.71 -16.62 -8.47
C ALA A 340 14.65 -17.45 -9.22
N GLY A 341 13.39 -17.07 -9.06
CA GLY A 341 12.26 -17.71 -9.72
C GLY A 341 11.05 -16.78 -9.82
N GLU A 342 10.08 -17.15 -10.65
CA GLU A 342 8.81 -16.44 -10.83
C GLU A 342 7.78 -16.85 -9.77
N TYR A 343 8.23 -16.89 -8.52
CA TYR A 343 7.39 -17.30 -7.40
C TYR A 343 6.23 -16.32 -7.22
N GLY A 344 5.01 -16.85 -7.13
CA GLY A 344 3.81 -16.03 -6.98
C GLY A 344 3.36 -15.30 -8.25
N GLU A 345 3.88 -15.64 -9.44
CA GLU A 345 3.45 -14.97 -10.68
C GLU A 345 1.94 -15.12 -10.96
N ARG A 346 1.34 -16.23 -10.53
CA ARG A 346 -0.11 -16.48 -10.63
C ARG A 346 -0.95 -15.64 -9.65
N LEU A 347 -0.33 -14.96 -8.69
CA LEU A 347 -1.05 -14.06 -7.80
C LEU A 347 -1.61 -12.87 -8.59
N PRO A 348 -2.86 -12.47 -8.32
CA PRO A 348 -3.44 -11.29 -8.95
C PRO A 348 -2.67 -10.04 -8.53
N SER A 349 -2.62 -9.04 -9.41
CA SER A 349 -2.06 -7.73 -9.08
C SER A 349 -2.85 -7.05 -7.97
N GLU A 350 -2.14 -6.35 -7.10
CA GLU A 350 -2.73 -5.58 -6.02
C GLU A 350 -3.53 -4.36 -6.52
N PRO A 351 -4.66 -4.03 -5.88
CA PRO A 351 -5.28 -2.72 -6.06
C PRO A 351 -4.38 -1.64 -5.47
N LEU A 352 -4.18 -0.55 -6.23
CA LEU A 352 -3.46 0.61 -5.73
C LEU A 352 -4.29 1.32 -4.65
N SER A 353 -3.62 1.77 -3.59
CA SER A 353 -4.21 2.65 -2.59
C SER A 353 -4.59 4.00 -3.20
N LYS A 354 -5.30 4.82 -2.41
CA LYS A 354 -5.62 6.21 -2.78
C LYS A 354 -4.37 7.01 -3.18
N ASP A 355 -3.23 6.72 -2.56
CA ASP A 355 -1.96 7.39 -2.83
C ASP A 355 -1.16 6.73 -3.97
N GLY A 356 -1.68 5.64 -4.54
CA GLY A 356 -1.10 4.95 -5.70
C GLY A 356 -0.10 3.84 -5.34
N PHE A 357 -0.09 3.37 -4.10
CA PHE A 357 0.84 2.32 -3.64
C PHE A 357 0.14 0.96 -3.47
N ALA A 358 0.79 -0.10 -3.94
CA ALA A 358 0.33 -1.49 -3.90
C ALA A 358 0.62 -2.21 -2.57
N ASN A 359 1.45 -1.62 -1.70
CA ASN A 359 1.85 -2.21 -0.42
C ASN A 359 1.06 -1.67 0.79
N ASP A 360 -0.10 -1.07 0.53
CA ASP A 360 -1.00 -0.57 1.55
C ASP A 360 -1.78 -1.73 2.18
N GLY A 361 -1.61 -1.94 3.48
CA GLY A 361 -2.23 -3.08 4.15
C GLY A 361 -3.76 -3.07 4.07
N ALA A 362 -4.42 -1.91 3.96
CA ALA A 362 -5.88 -1.80 3.96
C ALA A 362 -6.48 -2.25 2.61
N THR A 363 -5.68 -2.25 1.54
CA THR A 363 -6.08 -2.75 0.22
C THR A 363 -5.67 -4.21 -0.01
N LEU A 364 -4.80 -4.74 0.87
CA LEU A 364 -4.17 -6.04 0.76
C LEU A 364 -4.99 -7.19 1.38
N GLY A 365 -6.23 -7.34 0.92
CA GLY A 365 -7.08 -8.47 1.29
C GLY A 365 -6.51 -9.84 0.87
N MET A 366 -6.98 -10.89 1.55
CA MET A 366 -6.67 -12.30 1.25
C MET A 366 -7.93 -13.05 0.86
N THR A 367 -7.85 -13.80 -0.24
CA THR A 367 -8.92 -14.70 -0.71
C THR A 367 -8.50 -16.17 -0.56
N ALA A 368 -9.47 -17.09 -0.54
CA ALA A 368 -9.18 -18.52 -0.50
C ALA A 368 -8.32 -18.97 -1.71
N LEU A 369 -8.61 -18.45 -2.91
CA LEU A 369 -7.84 -18.73 -4.12
C LEU A 369 -6.37 -18.28 -3.99
N GLN A 370 -6.12 -17.12 -3.38
CA GLN A 370 -4.75 -16.68 -3.13
C GLN A 370 -3.99 -17.62 -2.19
N MET A 371 -4.66 -18.17 -1.15
CA MET A 371 -4.04 -19.14 -0.25
C MET A 371 -3.63 -20.44 -0.97
N GLU A 372 -4.45 -20.93 -1.90
CA GLU A 372 -4.10 -22.07 -2.76
C GLU A 372 -2.88 -21.76 -3.62
N ILE A 373 -2.85 -20.59 -4.27
CA ILE A 373 -1.72 -20.14 -5.09
C ILE A 373 -0.44 -19.99 -4.25
N TYR A 374 -0.53 -19.51 -3.01
CA TYR A 374 0.62 -19.44 -2.11
C TYR A 374 1.18 -20.82 -1.78
N LEU A 375 0.33 -21.81 -1.54
CA LEU A 375 0.76 -23.17 -1.25
C LEU A 375 1.40 -23.84 -2.48
N GLU A 376 0.79 -23.69 -3.66
CA GLU A 376 1.37 -24.15 -4.93
C GLU A 376 2.73 -23.50 -5.19
N SER A 377 2.82 -22.17 -5.00
CA SER A 377 4.06 -21.42 -5.18
C SER A 377 5.15 -21.84 -4.20
N ALA A 378 4.80 -22.04 -2.92
CA ALA A 378 5.74 -22.51 -1.90
C ALA A 378 6.28 -23.93 -2.21
N ARG A 379 5.41 -24.84 -2.67
CA ARG A 379 5.80 -26.18 -3.10
C ARG A 379 6.75 -26.15 -4.30
N ALA A 380 6.41 -25.38 -5.33
CA ALA A 380 7.25 -25.22 -6.51
C ALA A 380 8.63 -24.65 -6.14
N ALA A 381 8.65 -23.59 -5.33
CA ALA A 381 9.89 -22.95 -4.89
C ALA A 381 10.78 -23.89 -4.07
N LEU A 382 10.19 -24.68 -3.15
CA LEU A 382 10.96 -25.66 -2.38
C LEU A 382 11.41 -26.86 -3.24
N ALA A 383 10.66 -27.24 -4.28
CA ALA A 383 11.06 -28.30 -5.20
C ALA A 383 12.30 -27.92 -6.04
N ASP A 384 12.49 -26.63 -6.33
CA ASP A 384 13.68 -26.13 -7.05
C ASP A 384 14.98 -26.35 -6.28
N VAL A 385 14.90 -26.38 -4.95
CA VAL A 385 16.08 -26.41 -4.06
C VAL A 385 16.22 -27.72 -3.29
N LEU A 386 15.13 -28.34 -2.86
CA LEU A 386 15.14 -29.59 -2.10
C LEU A 386 15.01 -30.80 -3.04
N VAL A 387 16.16 -31.24 -3.55
CA VAL A 387 16.26 -32.48 -4.32
C VAL A 387 16.25 -33.73 -3.44
N ASP A 388 15.63 -34.80 -3.94
CA ASP A 388 15.57 -36.11 -3.30
C ASP A 388 16.21 -37.18 -4.20
N GLY A 389 16.81 -38.20 -3.60
CA GLY A 389 17.44 -39.31 -4.32
C GLY A 389 18.88 -39.09 -4.82
N PRO A 390 19.37 -39.98 -5.69
CA PRO A 390 20.74 -39.95 -6.19
C PRO A 390 20.97 -38.81 -7.19
N LYS A 391 22.24 -38.43 -7.37
CA LYS A 391 22.64 -37.44 -8.37
C LYS A 391 22.18 -37.90 -9.77
N PRO A 392 21.42 -37.09 -10.51
CA PRO A 392 21.02 -37.44 -11.87
C PRO A 392 22.24 -37.53 -12.79
N GLU A 393 22.15 -38.36 -13.83
CA GLU A 393 23.21 -38.51 -14.83
C GLU A 393 23.37 -37.22 -15.63
N ARG A 394 24.60 -36.73 -15.72
CA ARG A 394 24.96 -35.53 -16.48
C ARG A 394 24.98 -35.88 -17.97
N THR A 395 24.26 -35.12 -18.77
CA THR A 395 24.11 -35.34 -20.22
C THR A 395 24.72 -34.19 -21.01
N GLU A 396 25.30 -34.49 -22.17
CA GLU A 396 25.86 -33.47 -23.07
C GLU A 396 25.37 -33.65 -24.50
N THR A 397 24.77 -32.60 -25.06
CA THR A 397 24.42 -32.57 -26.48
C THR A 397 25.68 -32.42 -27.33
N ARG A 398 25.56 -32.67 -28.64
CA ARG A 398 26.58 -32.27 -29.60
C ARG A 398 26.85 -30.77 -29.50
N ILE A 399 28.06 -30.40 -29.90
CA ILE A 399 28.44 -29.00 -30.10
C ILE A 399 27.81 -28.54 -31.42
N VAL A 400 27.07 -27.44 -31.38
CA VAL A 400 26.54 -26.76 -32.57
C VAL A 400 27.53 -25.67 -32.92
N ASP A 401 28.24 -25.81 -34.03
CA ASP A 401 29.21 -24.84 -34.53
C ASP A 401 28.71 -24.17 -35.82
N GLU A 402 29.54 -23.29 -36.41
CA GLU A 402 29.24 -22.61 -37.67
C GLU A 402 29.03 -23.53 -38.88
N SER A 403 29.50 -24.78 -38.81
CA SER A 403 29.39 -25.77 -39.89
C SER A 403 28.06 -26.53 -39.85
N ALA A 404 27.36 -26.50 -38.70
CA ALA A 404 26.03 -27.09 -38.56
C ALA A 404 25.06 -26.41 -39.54
N LYS A 405 24.43 -27.20 -40.42
CA LYS A 405 23.54 -26.72 -41.48
C LYS A 405 22.53 -25.70 -40.94
N LYS A 406 22.40 -24.55 -41.64
CA LYS A 406 21.41 -23.48 -41.43
C LYS A 406 20.02 -24.06 -41.13
N ALA A 407 19.72 -24.31 -39.86
CA ALA A 407 18.43 -24.86 -39.46
C ALA A 407 17.35 -23.82 -39.72
N GLY A 408 16.30 -24.23 -40.42
CA GLY A 408 15.29 -23.40 -41.09
C GLY A 408 14.34 -22.61 -40.18
N ILE A 409 14.85 -21.86 -39.22
CA ILE A 409 14.07 -20.89 -38.43
C ILE A 409 13.94 -19.63 -39.28
N GLY A 410 12.72 -19.35 -39.77
CA GLY A 410 12.32 -18.08 -40.40
C GLY A 410 13.32 -17.44 -41.36
N ARG A 411 13.15 -17.66 -42.67
CA ARG A 411 13.97 -17.10 -43.78
C ARG A 411 14.07 -15.56 -43.85
N GLU A 412 13.51 -14.82 -42.90
CA GLU A 412 13.31 -13.37 -43.04
C GLU A 412 14.30 -12.48 -42.28
N ASN A 413 15.11 -12.98 -41.32
CA ASN A 413 15.98 -12.12 -40.50
C ASN A 413 17.44 -12.59 -40.30
N VAL A 414 17.91 -13.60 -41.02
CA VAL A 414 19.30 -14.08 -40.85
C VAL A 414 20.22 -13.33 -41.81
N SER A 415 21.00 -12.38 -41.30
CA SER A 415 22.11 -11.78 -42.05
C SER A 415 23.06 -12.88 -42.53
N SER A 416 23.68 -12.67 -43.69
CA SER A 416 24.61 -13.63 -44.30
C SER A 416 25.82 -13.90 -43.41
N GLY A 417 25.76 -14.99 -42.65
CA GLY A 417 26.89 -15.51 -41.87
C GLY A 417 26.53 -15.75 -40.40
N GLY A 418 25.53 -16.61 -40.13
CA GLY A 418 24.80 -16.75 -38.86
C GLY A 418 25.58 -17.00 -37.55
N HIS A 419 26.90 -16.91 -37.57
CA HIS A 419 27.79 -16.88 -36.39
C HIS A 419 28.34 -15.48 -36.07
N ILE A 420 28.23 -14.50 -36.98
CA ILE A 420 28.59 -13.09 -36.75
C ILE A 420 27.30 -12.32 -36.44
N LEU A 421 27.16 -11.91 -35.18
CA LEU A 421 25.96 -11.28 -34.65
C LEU A 421 26.16 -9.77 -34.52
N ASP A 422 25.54 -9.05 -35.45
CA ASP A 422 25.35 -7.60 -35.42
C ASP A 422 24.02 -7.25 -34.72
N ARG A 423 23.36 -6.14 -35.10
CA ARG A 423 22.05 -5.70 -34.55
C ARG A 423 20.90 -6.68 -34.77
N THR A 424 21.01 -7.57 -35.75
CA THR A 424 19.90 -8.42 -36.22
C THR A 424 20.24 -9.90 -36.25
N GLY A 425 21.52 -10.25 -36.14
CA GLY A 425 21.98 -11.63 -36.14
C GLY A 425 21.54 -12.41 -34.91
N VAL A 426 21.08 -13.64 -35.14
CA VAL A 426 20.79 -14.63 -34.11
C VAL A 426 21.52 -15.92 -34.46
N PHE A 427 22.28 -16.48 -33.52
CA PHE A 427 22.79 -17.84 -33.61
C PHE A 427 21.82 -18.78 -32.90
N ALA A 428 21.21 -19.69 -33.64
CA ALA A 428 20.24 -20.65 -33.10
C ALA A 428 20.83 -22.06 -33.05
N ALA A 429 20.95 -22.62 -31.85
CA ALA A 429 21.32 -23.99 -31.61
C ALA A 429 20.09 -24.83 -31.31
N ILE A 430 19.74 -25.74 -32.22
CA ILE A 430 18.62 -26.67 -32.04
C ILE A 430 19.15 -27.98 -31.43
N PHE A 431 18.46 -28.42 -30.39
CA PHE A 431 18.73 -29.68 -29.69
C PHE A 431 17.51 -30.61 -29.82
N GLY A 432 17.77 -31.90 -30.00
CA GLY A 432 16.71 -32.92 -30.00
C GLY A 432 15.95 -33.10 -31.32
N GLU A 433 16.58 -32.77 -32.47
CA GLU A 433 16.08 -33.18 -33.79
C GLU A 433 15.99 -34.72 -33.90
N ASP A 434 16.97 -35.44 -33.35
CA ASP A 434 16.88 -36.90 -33.18
C ASP A 434 16.48 -37.28 -31.74
N PRO A 435 15.84 -38.45 -31.55
CA PRO A 435 15.38 -38.89 -30.23
C PRO A 435 16.50 -39.08 -29.18
N ALA A 436 17.73 -39.43 -29.59
CA ALA A 436 18.84 -39.67 -28.68
C ALA A 436 19.41 -38.36 -28.12
N GLU A 437 19.50 -37.31 -28.94
CA GLU A 437 19.81 -35.95 -28.47
C GLU A 437 18.69 -35.38 -27.59
N ARG A 438 17.41 -35.65 -27.93
CA ARG A 438 16.26 -35.16 -27.16
C ARG A 438 16.27 -35.69 -25.73
N ALA A 439 16.65 -36.95 -25.54
CA ALA A 439 16.79 -37.56 -24.21
C ALA A 439 17.85 -36.90 -23.32
N LYS A 440 18.80 -36.14 -23.91
CA LYS A 440 19.86 -35.45 -23.19
C LYS A 440 19.46 -34.06 -22.70
N VAL A 441 18.30 -33.56 -23.10
CA VAL A 441 17.77 -32.25 -22.72
C VAL A 441 16.62 -32.46 -21.74
N PRO A 442 16.86 -32.40 -20.42
CA PRO A 442 15.84 -32.75 -19.44
C PRO A 442 14.78 -31.64 -19.31
N ALA A 443 13.55 -32.05 -18.94
CA ALA A 443 12.45 -31.12 -18.65
C ALA A 443 12.58 -30.44 -17.28
N GLU A 444 13.34 -31.05 -16.37
CA GLU A 444 13.52 -30.60 -14.99
C GLU A 444 15.00 -30.68 -14.60
N GLY A 445 15.38 -29.89 -13.60
CA GLY A 445 16.74 -29.88 -13.06
C GLY A 445 17.65 -28.85 -13.72
N ARG A 446 18.89 -28.79 -13.24
CA ARG A 446 19.86 -27.79 -13.69
C ARG A 446 20.38 -28.10 -15.08
N PHE A 447 20.49 -27.06 -15.88
CA PHE A 447 21.20 -27.10 -17.16
C PHE A 447 22.25 -25.99 -17.22
N THR A 448 23.20 -26.18 -18.14
CA THR A 448 24.19 -25.17 -18.52
C THR A 448 24.26 -25.10 -20.04
N ILE A 449 24.18 -23.89 -20.59
CA ILE A 449 24.48 -23.59 -22.00
C ILE A 449 25.89 -23.00 -22.05
N ARG A 450 26.79 -23.68 -22.75
CA ARG A 450 28.13 -23.20 -23.06
C ARG A 450 28.12 -22.49 -24.39
N VAL A 451 28.56 -21.24 -24.41
CA VAL A 451 28.74 -20.46 -25.63
C VAL A 451 30.22 -20.12 -25.78
N LYS A 452 30.86 -20.63 -26.84
CA LYS A 452 32.21 -20.21 -27.21
C LYS A 452 32.10 -19.00 -28.14
N ALA A 453 32.54 -17.83 -27.68
CA ALA A 453 32.40 -16.59 -28.44
C ALA A 453 33.54 -15.60 -28.19
N ARG A 454 33.64 -14.60 -29.06
CA ARG A 454 34.53 -13.43 -28.92
C ARG A 454 33.86 -12.16 -29.44
N ALA A 455 34.35 -11.02 -28.99
CA ALA A 455 33.93 -9.73 -29.48
C ALA A 455 34.85 -9.20 -30.61
N ASP A 456 34.26 -8.41 -31.49
CA ASP A 456 34.93 -7.69 -32.55
C ASP A 456 34.38 -6.25 -32.59
N PHE A 457 35.13 -5.33 -31.99
CA PHE A 457 34.76 -3.93 -31.82
C PHE A 457 36.00 -3.04 -31.84
N LYS A 458 35.83 -1.77 -32.24
CA LYS A 458 36.91 -0.77 -32.32
C LYS A 458 37.12 -0.11 -30.96
N THR A 459 38.34 0.38 -30.70
CA THR A 459 38.63 1.18 -29.49
C THR A 459 37.70 2.39 -29.39
N GLY A 460 37.03 2.55 -28.25
CA GLY A 460 36.05 3.61 -28.01
C GLY A 460 34.60 3.25 -28.36
N GLN A 461 34.34 2.08 -28.95
CA GLN A 461 32.99 1.53 -29.08
C GLN A 461 32.57 0.79 -27.81
N ALA A 462 31.27 0.71 -27.56
CA ALA A 462 30.73 -0.20 -26.56
C ALA A 462 31.01 -1.66 -26.95
N ALA A 463 31.20 -2.53 -25.96
CA ALA A 463 31.33 -3.96 -26.23
C ALA A 463 29.97 -4.56 -26.61
N PRO A 464 29.93 -5.62 -27.44
CA PRO A 464 28.70 -6.34 -27.72
C PRO A 464 28.16 -7.02 -26.44
N ILE A 465 26.84 -7.13 -26.36
CA ILE A 465 26.16 -7.70 -25.19
C ILE A 465 25.50 -9.00 -25.63
N MET A 466 26.01 -10.12 -25.14
CA MET A 466 25.51 -11.45 -25.45
C MET A 466 24.30 -11.78 -24.59
N ARG A 467 23.13 -11.96 -25.20
CA ARG A 467 21.96 -12.58 -24.56
C ARG A 467 21.85 -14.03 -24.98
N VAL A 468 21.61 -14.92 -24.02
CA VAL A 468 21.28 -16.33 -24.27
C VAL A 468 19.86 -16.59 -23.81
N SER A 469 19.04 -17.09 -24.72
CA SER A 469 17.65 -17.46 -24.48
C SER A 469 17.45 -18.95 -24.73
N TYR A 470 16.57 -19.58 -23.95
CA TYR A 470 16.26 -21.01 -24.05
C TYR A 470 14.75 -21.25 -24.02
N GLY A 471 14.31 -22.25 -24.79
CA GLY A 471 12.93 -22.69 -24.86
C GLY A 471 12.73 -23.63 -26.03
N HIS A 472 11.54 -23.62 -26.63
CA HIS A 472 11.21 -24.52 -27.72
C HIS A 472 10.77 -23.79 -29.00
N HIS A 473 10.87 -24.51 -30.12
CA HIS A 473 10.40 -24.07 -31.42
C HIS A 473 9.57 -25.16 -32.07
N ILE A 474 8.41 -24.80 -32.59
CA ILE A 474 7.56 -25.67 -33.40
C ILE A 474 7.74 -25.26 -34.85
N SER A 475 8.01 -26.24 -35.73
CA SER A 475 8.20 -25.98 -37.16
C SER A 475 7.07 -25.12 -37.75
N GLY A 476 7.41 -23.93 -38.26
CA GLY A 476 6.47 -22.98 -38.86
C GLY A 476 5.89 -21.94 -37.89
N ALA A 477 6.27 -21.98 -36.61
CA ALA A 477 5.89 -20.99 -35.59
C ALA A 477 7.10 -20.15 -35.15
N ILE A 478 6.83 -19.06 -34.44
CA ILE A 478 7.87 -18.26 -33.77
C ILE A 478 8.35 -19.05 -32.54
N PRO A 479 9.68 -19.12 -32.26
CA PRO A 479 10.19 -19.75 -31.05
C PRO A 479 9.57 -19.15 -29.78
N ILE A 480 9.23 -20.00 -28.80
CA ILE A 480 8.80 -19.58 -27.47
C ILE A 480 9.97 -19.81 -26.53
N GLN A 481 10.61 -18.72 -26.11
CA GLN A 481 11.86 -18.74 -25.36
C GLN A 481 11.83 -17.72 -24.22
N LYS A 482 12.69 -17.95 -23.23
CA LYS A 482 12.94 -17.04 -22.12
C LYS A 482 14.44 -16.83 -21.97
N GLU A 483 14.82 -15.63 -21.52
CA GLU A 483 16.22 -15.30 -21.27
C GLU A 483 16.79 -16.17 -20.14
N VAL A 484 17.95 -16.78 -20.39
CA VAL A 484 18.77 -17.48 -19.38
C VAL A 484 19.71 -16.49 -18.71
N GLY A 485 20.28 -15.57 -19.49
CA GLY A 485 21.06 -14.46 -18.97
C GLY A 485 21.71 -13.63 -20.07
N THR A 486 22.31 -12.53 -19.64
CA THR A 486 22.98 -11.55 -20.50
C THR A 486 24.36 -11.19 -19.95
N LEU A 487 25.35 -11.04 -20.83
CA LEU A 487 26.73 -10.70 -20.45
C LEU A 487 27.40 -9.79 -21.48
N GLU A 488 28.09 -8.75 -21.02
CA GLU A 488 28.95 -7.93 -21.88
C GLU A 488 30.24 -8.68 -22.24
N ILE A 489 30.56 -8.76 -23.54
CA ILE A 489 31.69 -9.54 -24.04
C ILE A 489 32.79 -8.60 -24.50
N THR A 490 33.87 -8.53 -23.73
CA THR A 490 35.04 -7.68 -24.02
C THR A 490 36.23 -8.46 -24.58
N ASP A 491 36.24 -9.79 -24.42
CA ASP A 491 37.32 -10.65 -24.89
C ASP A 491 37.35 -10.72 -26.43
N THR A 492 38.43 -10.24 -27.03
CA THR A 492 38.66 -10.31 -28.48
C THR A 492 39.15 -11.68 -28.96
N THR A 493 39.55 -12.54 -28.02
CA THR A 493 39.90 -13.95 -28.24
C THR A 493 38.78 -14.85 -27.76
N ALA A 494 38.48 -15.93 -28.48
CA ALA A 494 37.37 -16.81 -28.14
C ALA A 494 37.53 -17.47 -26.76
N ARG A 495 36.48 -17.35 -25.94
CA ARG A 495 36.36 -17.98 -24.63
C ARG A 495 34.99 -18.66 -24.51
N VAL A 496 34.90 -19.59 -23.56
CA VAL A 496 33.64 -20.27 -23.23
C VAL A 496 32.97 -19.52 -22.09
N TYR A 497 31.72 -19.14 -22.30
CA TYR A 497 30.83 -18.54 -21.32
C TYR A 497 29.74 -19.54 -20.96
N GLU A 498 29.37 -19.60 -19.67
CA GLU A 498 28.39 -20.54 -19.15
C GLU A 498 27.15 -19.79 -18.64
N PHE A 499 25.97 -20.22 -19.11
CA PHE A 499 24.68 -19.72 -18.70
C PHE A 499 23.87 -20.88 -18.13
N SER A 500 23.50 -20.81 -16.86
CA SER A 500 22.83 -21.92 -16.16
C SER A 500 21.46 -21.52 -15.66
N GLY A 501 20.56 -22.49 -15.59
CA GLY A 501 19.20 -22.31 -15.09
C GLY A 501 18.56 -23.62 -14.65
N LEU A 502 17.31 -23.52 -14.18
CA LEU A 502 16.46 -24.67 -13.88
C LEU A 502 15.51 -24.90 -15.05
N ALA A 503 15.56 -26.06 -15.70
CA ALA A 503 14.85 -26.34 -16.94
C ALA A 503 13.33 -26.13 -16.82
N GLN A 504 12.75 -26.43 -15.65
CA GLN A 504 11.32 -26.23 -15.39
C GLN A 504 10.85 -24.77 -15.42
N HIS A 505 11.76 -23.80 -15.37
CA HIS A 505 11.46 -22.36 -15.49
C HIS A 505 11.47 -21.85 -16.94
N PHE A 506 11.71 -22.73 -17.90
CA PHE A 506 11.80 -22.39 -19.32
C PHE A 506 10.74 -23.13 -20.14
N PRO A 507 10.20 -22.52 -21.21
CA PRO A 507 9.23 -23.17 -22.07
C PRO A 507 9.75 -24.49 -22.63
N TYR A 508 9.09 -25.61 -22.30
CA TYR A 508 9.53 -26.93 -22.73
C TYR A 508 8.57 -27.53 -23.78
N ALA A 509 9.11 -28.13 -24.84
CA ALA A 509 8.32 -28.81 -25.85
C ALA A 509 7.61 -30.04 -25.26
N LEU A 510 6.27 -30.00 -25.19
CA LEU A 510 5.47 -31.18 -24.84
C LEU A 510 5.77 -32.32 -25.84
N GLN A 511 6.00 -33.52 -25.31
CA GLN A 511 6.46 -34.71 -26.05
C GLN A 511 5.51 -35.22 -27.16
N SER A 512 4.41 -34.54 -27.44
CA SER A 512 3.32 -35.02 -28.29
C SER A 512 3.48 -34.72 -29.79
N SER A 513 4.55 -34.05 -30.23
CA SER A 513 4.77 -33.82 -31.67
C SER A 513 6.23 -33.94 -32.09
N ASP A 514 6.49 -34.63 -33.20
CA ASP A 514 7.81 -34.71 -33.85
C ASP A 514 8.28 -33.37 -34.43
N LEU A 515 7.41 -32.35 -34.39
CA LEU A 515 7.65 -31.02 -34.97
C LEU A 515 8.21 -30.01 -33.95
N ALA A 516 8.25 -30.36 -32.67
CA ALA A 516 8.73 -29.49 -31.61
C ALA A 516 10.16 -29.87 -31.18
N VAL A 517 11.05 -28.88 -31.16
CA VAL A 517 12.47 -29.04 -30.80
C VAL A 517 12.86 -28.04 -29.71
N GLN A 518 13.86 -28.38 -28.92
CA GLN A 518 14.45 -27.45 -27.97
C GLN A 518 15.48 -26.57 -28.67
N ILE A 519 15.60 -25.32 -28.25
CA ILE A 519 16.41 -24.33 -28.93
C ILE A 519 17.03 -23.34 -27.93
N ALA A 520 18.34 -23.13 -28.07
CA ALA A 520 19.02 -21.97 -27.52
C ALA A 520 19.27 -20.93 -28.62
N ALA A 521 18.97 -19.67 -28.32
CA ALA A 521 19.28 -18.54 -29.19
C ALA A 521 20.33 -17.65 -28.51
N VAL A 522 21.36 -17.27 -29.28
CA VAL A 522 22.39 -16.31 -28.87
C VAL A 522 22.25 -15.07 -29.74
N GLU A 523 22.21 -13.90 -29.11
CA GLU A 523 21.96 -12.62 -29.76
C GLU A 523 22.94 -11.58 -29.25
N ASN A 524 23.28 -10.60 -30.11
CA ASN A 524 23.92 -9.37 -29.67
C ASN A 524 22.84 -8.30 -29.43
N VAL A 525 22.56 -8.01 -28.16
CA VAL A 525 21.49 -7.10 -27.73
C VAL A 525 22.01 -5.70 -27.41
N LEU A 526 23.23 -5.36 -27.85
CA LEU A 526 23.73 -4.00 -27.75
C LEU A 526 22.79 -3.04 -28.51
N ASN A 527 22.35 -2.00 -27.83
CA ASN A 527 21.56 -0.92 -28.41
C ASN A 527 22.36 0.39 -28.30
N ASP A 528 22.91 0.84 -29.43
CA ASP A 528 23.65 2.10 -29.55
C ASP A 528 22.75 3.27 -30.04
N GLY A 529 21.43 3.10 -29.98
CA GLY A 529 20.45 4.09 -30.41
C GLY A 529 20.23 4.17 -31.93
N GLN A 530 20.97 3.41 -32.74
CA GLN A 530 20.72 3.32 -34.18
C GLN A 530 19.73 2.20 -34.51
N GLY A 531 18.84 2.48 -35.45
CA GLY A 531 17.86 1.52 -35.94
C GLY A 531 18.50 0.45 -36.83
N LYS A 532 17.70 -0.55 -37.22
CA LYS A 532 18.14 -1.59 -38.17
C LYS A 532 18.49 -0.95 -39.53
N LEU A 533 19.59 -1.41 -40.14
CA LEU A 533 19.92 -1.01 -41.51
C LEU A 533 18.79 -1.46 -42.47
N PRO A 534 18.49 -0.67 -43.53
CA PRO A 534 17.51 -1.07 -44.52
C PRO A 534 17.87 -2.43 -45.14
N PRO A 535 16.88 -3.30 -45.41
CA PRO A 535 17.15 -4.58 -46.05
C PRO A 535 17.65 -4.37 -47.48
N VAL A 536 18.65 -5.12 -47.90
CA VAL A 536 19.15 -5.09 -49.28
C VAL A 536 18.32 -6.02 -50.16
N ALA A 537 17.86 -5.51 -51.31
CA ALA A 537 17.11 -6.31 -52.28
C ALA A 537 18.03 -7.32 -52.98
N THR A 538 17.81 -8.62 -52.77
CA THR A 538 18.56 -9.68 -53.43
C THR A 538 17.95 -9.98 -54.80
N LYS A 539 18.75 -9.92 -55.88
CA LYS A 539 18.33 -10.38 -57.22
C LYS A 539 18.43 -11.91 -57.29
N GLY A 540 17.29 -12.62 -57.25
CA GLY A 540 17.25 -14.07 -57.48
C GLY A 540 16.00 -14.78 -56.92
N LYS A 541 15.80 -16.06 -57.30
CA LYS A 541 14.63 -16.90 -56.94
C LYS A 541 14.44 -17.18 -55.43
N LYS A 542 15.33 -16.72 -54.54
CA LYS A 542 15.17 -16.84 -53.09
C LYS A 542 14.75 -15.48 -52.52
N LYS A 543 13.44 -15.28 -52.34
CA LYS A 543 12.86 -14.12 -51.65
C LYS A 543 13.24 -14.16 -50.17
N GLY A 544 14.40 -13.63 -49.80
CA GLY A 544 14.79 -13.32 -48.43
C GLY A 544 15.35 -11.91 -48.39
N LYS A 545 14.85 -11.07 -47.49
CA LYS A 545 15.47 -9.77 -47.17
C LYS A 545 16.77 -10.06 -46.43
N GLN A 546 17.90 -9.70 -47.02
CA GLN A 546 19.21 -9.90 -46.40
C GLN A 546 19.70 -8.55 -45.89
N HIS A 547 20.09 -8.50 -44.62
CA HIS A 547 20.73 -7.31 -44.05
C HIS A 547 22.24 -7.42 -44.25
N GLU A 548 22.85 -6.31 -44.68
CA GLU A 548 24.30 -6.16 -44.73
C GLU A 548 24.83 -5.89 -43.32
N LEU A 549 26.01 -6.43 -42.99
CA LEU A 549 26.63 -6.22 -41.70
C LEU A 549 26.97 -4.73 -41.53
N ASP A 550 26.58 -4.14 -40.41
CA ASP A 550 26.94 -2.76 -40.06
C ASP A 550 28.45 -2.68 -39.74
N PRO A 551 29.28 -2.02 -40.57
CA PRO A 551 30.73 -1.97 -40.38
C PRO A 551 31.16 -1.14 -39.18
N ASP A 552 30.24 -0.35 -38.61
CA ASP A 552 30.48 0.51 -37.47
C ASP A 552 29.80 0.01 -36.18
N PHE A 553 29.13 -1.14 -36.23
CA PHE A 553 28.55 -1.77 -35.06
C PHE A 553 29.46 -2.85 -34.46
N PRO A 554 29.60 -2.90 -33.12
CA PRO A 554 30.27 -4.01 -32.41
C PRO A 554 29.64 -5.36 -32.71
N ARG A 555 30.46 -6.37 -33.02
CA ARG A 555 29.98 -7.71 -33.40
C ARG A 555 30.32 -8.74 -32.35
N LEU A 556 29.39 -9.65 -32.11
CA LEU A 556 29.62 -10.86 -31.33
C LEU A 556 29.83 -12.03 -32.30
N ILE A 557 30.95 -12.74 -32.18
CA ILE A 557 31.28 -13.87 -33.04
C ILE A 557 31.17 -15.15 -32.22
N VAL A 558 30.17 -15.98 -32.55
CA VAL A 558 29.85 -17.23 -31.87
C VAL A 558 30.49 -18.40 -32.61
N GLU A 559 31.49 -19.03 -32.01
CA GLU A 559 32.14 -20.21 -32.60
C GLU A 559 31.32 -21.49 -32.36
N SER A 560 30.72 -21.63 -31.18
CA SER A 560 29.88 -22.79 -30.88
C SER A 560 28.94 -22.59 -29.69
N VAL A 561 27.90 -23.43 -29.64
CA VAL A 561 26.96 -23.55 -28.52
C VAL A 561 26.76 -25.02 -28.16
N GLN A 562 26.73 -25.35 -26.87
CA GLN A 562 26.48 -26.69 -26.36
C GLN A 562 25.51 -26.63 -25.18
N PHE A 563 24.60 -27.61 -25.08
CA PHE A 563 23.70 -27.78 -23.94
C PHE A 563 24.16 -28.95 -23.07
N ILE A 564 24.17 -28.73 -21.75
CA ILE A 564 24.52 -29.72 -20.74
C ILE A 564 23.32 -29.87 -19.81
N GLY A 565 22.74 -31.06 -19.75
CA GLY A 565 21.66 -31.41 -18.84
C GLY A 565 22.18 -31.97 -17.53
N ASN A 566 21.45 -31.75 -16.45
CA ASN A 566 21.78 -32.20 -15.09
C ASN A 566 23.19 -31.76 -14.64
N ASP A 567 23.54 -30.50 -14.94
CA ASP A 567 24.87 -29.98 -14.66
C ASP A 567 25.01 -29.53 -13.20
N TYR A 568 25.32 -30.51 -12.34
CA TYR A 568 25.52 -30.31 -10.90
C TYR A 568 26.99 -30.47 -10.53
N PRO A 569 27.73 -29.38 -10.22
CA PRO A 569 29.13 -29.48 -9.78
C PRO A 569 29.29 -30.32 -8.51
N GLN A 570 28.29 -30.27 -7.63
CA GLN A 570 28.22 -31.02 -6.38
C GLN A 570 26.81 -31.56 -6.15
N TRP A 571 26.70 -32.71 -5.47
CA TRP A 571 25.43 -33.30 -5.05
C TRP A 571 25.40 -33.55 -3.54
N PRO A 572 24.30 -33.20 -2.83
CA PRO A 572 23.19 -32.34 -3.29
C PRO A 572 23.67 -30.95 -3.75
N PRO A 573 22.84 -30.12 -4.41
CA PRO A 573 23.23 -28.76 -4.83
C PRO A 573 23.52 -27.82 -3.64
N ALA A 574 24.16 -26.68 -3.88
CA ALA A 574 24.44 -25.68 -2.85
C ALA A 574 23.16 -25.14 -2.20
N ASP A 575 22.12 -24.93 -3.00
CA ASP A 575 20.83 -24.40 -2.53
C ASP A 575 20.07 -25.42 -1.67
N HIS A 576 20.20 -26.73 -1.95
CA HIS A 576 19.72 -27.79 -1.07
C HIS A 576 20.40 -27.70 0.30
N ARG A 577 21.74 -27.62 0.31
CA ARG A 577 22.54 -27.57 1.55
C ARG A 577 22.37 -26.28 2.35
N ARG A 578 21.88 -25.21 1.72
CA ARG A 578 21.51 -23.99 2.44
C ARG A 578 20.38 -24.25 3.44
N ILE A 579 19.46 -25.14 3.10
CA ILE A 579 18.32 -25.53 3.93
C ILE A 579 18.66 -26.79 4.74
N LEU A 580 19.01 -27.89 4.05
CA LEU A 580 19.45 -29.15 4.64
C LEU A 580 20.97 -29.18 4.77
N PHE A 581 21.45 -28.46 5.79
CA PHE A 581 22.88 -28.29 6.05
C PHE A 581 23.53 -29.58 6.59
N ALA A 582 24.85 -29.71 6.39
CA ALA A 582 25.55 -30.90 6.86
C ALA A 582 25.60 -30.95 8.40
N ALA A 583 25.25 -32.10 8.99
CA ALA A 583 25.23 -32.31 10.44
C ALA A 583 25.41 -33.78 10.82
N PRO A 584 26.00 -34.11 11.99
CA PRO A 584 26.20 -35.50 12.41
C PRO A 584 24.91 -36.32 12.57
N ASN A 585 23.78 -35.64 12.78
CA ASN A 585 22.45 -36.22 13.00
C ASN A 585 21.57 -36.18 11.73
N GLU A 586 22.12 -35.93 10.54
CA GLU A 586 21.38 -35.89 9.27
C GLU A 586 20.38 -37.05 9.11
N GLY A 587 19.17 -36.73 8.67
CA GLY A 587 18.07 -37.68 8.48
C GLY A 587 17.32 -38.09 9.75
N SER A 588 17.78 -37.70 10.95
CA SER A 588 17.06 -37.93 12.22
C SER A 588 15.91 -36.95 12.44
N SER A 589 15.01 -37.28 13.37
CA SER A 589 13.93 -36.39 13.81
C SER A 589 14.47 -35.13 14.49
N GLU A 590 15.56 -35.24 15.23
CA GLU A 590 16.25 -34.12 15.89
C GLU A 590 16.83 -33.15 14.85
N TYR A 591 17.44 -33.68 13.79
CA TYR A 591 17.94 -32.87 12.69
C TYR A 591 16.82 -32.12 11.97
N ALA A 592 15.66 -32.76 11.75
CA ALA A 592 14.50 -32.08 11.21
C ALA A 592 14.06 -30.89 12.08
N ARG A 593 14.08 -31.04 13.40
CA ARG A 593 13.80 -29.95 14.35
C ARG A 593 14.81 -28.80 14.21
N ASP A 594 16.09 -29.10 14.05
CA ASP A 594 17.14 -28.09 13.85
C ASP A 594 16.98 -27.33 12.53
N VAL A 595 16.67 -28.05 11.44
CA VAL A 595 16.34 -27.47 10.12
C VAL A 595 15.13 -26.54 10.23
N LEU A 596 14.05 -27.00 10.85
CA LEU A 596 12.83 -26.20 11.05
C LEU A 596 13.13 -24.95 11.88
N HIS A 597 13.89 -25.07 12.97
CA HIS A 597 14.26 -23.93 13.80
C HIS A 597 15.02 -22.87 13.00
N ARG A 598 16.05 -23.28 12.25
CA ARG A 598 16.88 -22.38 11.44
C ARG A 598 16.07 -21.74 10.30
N PHE A 599 15.36 -22.55 9.53
CA PHE A 599 14.61 -22.09 8.37
C PHE A 599 13.47 -21.15 8.78
N LEU A 600 12.66 -21.53 9.78
CA LEU A 600 11.51 -20.74 10.19
C LEU A 600 11.90 -19.47 10.93
N SER A 601 12.99 -19.47 11.71
CA SER A 601 13.47 -18.22 12.31
C SER A 601 13.87 -17.19 11.25
N ARG A 602 14.46 -17.66 10.14
CA ARG A 602 14.79 -16.82 8.98
C ARG A 602 13.54 -16.39 8.22
N ALA A 603 12.69 -17.36 7.89
CA ALA A 603 11.49 -17.19 7.09
C ALA A 603 10.42 -16.36 7.80
N TRP A 604 10.40 -16.30 9.13
CA TRP A 604 9.47 -15.46 9.90
C TRP A 604 10.13 -14.22 10.49
N ARG A 605 11.43 -14.00 10.18
CA ARG A 605 12.22 -12.81 10.51
C ARG A 605 12.38 -12.55 12.01
N ALA A 606 12.15 -13.56 12.83
CA ALA A 606 12.25 -13.53 14.27
C ALA A 606 12.48 -14.95 14.80
N PRO A 607 13.01 -15.13 16.02
CA PRO A 607 13.16 -16.45 16.62
C PRO A 607 11.81 -17.18 16.69
N ILE A 608 11.79 -18.43 16.24
CA ILE A 608 10.60 -19.27 16.36
C ILE A 608 10.30 -19.61 17.82
N ARG A 609 9.02 -19.59 18.21
CA ARG A 609 8.60 -20.03 19.55
C ARG A 609 8.62 -21.55 19.63
N ASP A 610 8.99 -22.10 20.78
CA ASP A 610 9.06 -23.56 20.98
C ASP A 610 7.74 -24.28 20.69
N ALA A 611 6.60 -23.65 21.00
CA ALA A 611 5.28 -24.20 20.72
C ALA A 611 5.00 -24.31 19.22
N ASP A 612 5.39 -23.29 18.43
CA ASP A 612 5.24 -23.33 16.97
C ASP A 612 6.20 -24.36 16.38
N LEU A 613 7.45 -24.39 16.85
CA LEU A 613 8.44 -25.37 16.40
C LEU A 613 7.97 -26.80 16.66
N ALA A 614 7.42 -27.07 17.84
CA ALA A 614 6.85 -28.38 18.18
C ALA A 614 5.70 -28.78 17.24
N LYS A 615 4.83 -27.83 16.87
CA LYS A 615 3.72 -28.07 15.92
C LYS A 615 4.23 -28.49 14.54
N TYR A 616 5.17 -27.73 13.97
CA TYR A 616 5.72 -28.06 12.64
C TYR A 616 6.59 -29.32 12.66
N HIS A 617 7.31 -29.56 13.76
CA HIS A 617 8.07 -30.80 13.94
C HIS A 617 7.17 -32.02 14.05
N ALA A 618 6.06 -31.94 14.79
CA ALA A 618 5.07 -33.02 14.84
C ALA A 618 4.46 -33.32 13.46
N HIS A 619 4.15 -32.29 12.68
CA HIS A 619 3.67 -32.44 11.31
C HIS A 619 4.71 -33.15 10.41
N PHE A 620 5.98 -32.76 10.51
CA PHE A 620 7.08 -33.46 9.83
C PHE A 620 7.15 -34.94 10.22
N VAL A 621 7.10 -35.25 11.52
CA VAL A 621 7.19 -36.63 12.02
C VAL A 621 6.05 -37.49 11.44
N GLU A 622 4.83 -36.97 11.39
CA GLU A 622 3.68 -37.65 10.79
C GLU A 622 3.92 -37.95 9.29
N LEU A 623 4.33 -36.93 8.52
CA LEU A 623 4.59 -37.11 7.08
C LEU A 623 5.76 -38.06 6.81
N SER A 624 6.82 -38.01 7.64
CA SER A 624 8.01 -38.86 7.48
C SER A 624 7.74 -40.36 7.60
N GLN A 625 6.56 -40.75 8.13
CA GLN A 625 6.12 -42.14 8.16
C GLN A 625 5.66 -42.65 6.78
N GLN A 626 5.31 -41.74 5.86
CA GLN A 626 4.68 -42.06 4.58
C GLN A 626 5.53 -41.67 3.38
N MET A 627 6.55 -40.84 3.56
CA MET A 627 7.41 -40.34 2.47
C MET A 627 8.86 -40.19 2.93
N SER A 628 9.76 -39.91 1.98
CA SER A 628 11.18 -39.67 2.29
C SER A 628 11.35 -38.45 3.22
N PHE A 629 12.50 -38.40 3.92
CA PHE A 629 12.84 -37.26 4.78
C PHE A 629 12.73 -35.92 4.03
N VAL A 630 13.28 -35.86 2.80
CA VAL A 630 13.27 -34.63 2.00
C VAL A 630 11.85 -34.27 1.56
N ALA A 631 11.04 -35.24 1.13
CA ALA A 631 9.65 -34.99 0.75
C ALA A 631 8.82 -34.50 1.95
N ALA A 632 8.96 -35.12 3.11
CA ALA A 632 8.26 -34.71 4.34
C ALA A 632 8.68 -33.30 4.77
N MET A 633 9.98 -32.98 4.67
CA MET A 633 10.48 -31.65 4.95
C MET A 633 9.94 -30.62 3.96
N ARG A 634 9.93 -30.92 2.66
CA ARG A 634 9.39 -30.04 1.63
C ARG A 634 7.93 -29.68 1.89
N GLU A 635 7.08 -30.65 2.19
CA GLU A 635 5.66 -30.39 2.50
C GLU A 635 5.50 -29.60 3.81
N THR A 636 6.26 -29.95 4.85
CA THR A 636 6.21 -29.23 6.14
C THR A 636 6.60 -27.76 5.97
N LEU A 637 7.68 -27.49 5.22
CA LEU A 637 8.13 -26.13 4.94
C LEU A 637 7.14 -25.38 4.04
N ALA A 638 6.53 -26.03 3.06
CA ALA A 638 5.50 -25.40 2.22
C ALA A 638 4.31 -24.91 3.05
N VAL A 639 3.82 -25.74 3.97
CA VAL A 639 2.76 -25.36 4.92
C VAL A 639 3.21 -24.20 5.81
N ALA A 640 4.47 -24.19 6.25
CA ALA A 640 5.00 -23.12 7.08
C ALA A 640 5.15 -21.77 6.34
N LEU A 641 5.41 -21.80 5.03
CA LEU A 641 5.43 -20.63 4.15
C LEU A 641 4.02 -20.08 3.85
N CYS A 642 2.96 -20.82 4.16
CA CYS A 642 1.58 -20.33 4.13
C CYS A 642 1.11 -19.77 5.49
N SER A 643 1.97 -19.78 6.51
CA SER A 643 1.66 -19.23 7.83
C SER A 643 1.47 -17.70 7.76
N PRO A 644 0.60 -17.12 8.60
CA PRO A 644 0.53 -15.68 8.79
C PRO A 644 1.89 -15.05 9.14
N HIS A 645 2.75 -15.78 9.87
CA HIS A 645 4.10 -15.32 10.19
C HIS A 645 5.00 -15.16 8.96
N PHE A 646 4.73 -15.92 7.89
CA PHE A 646 5.44 -15.77 6.62
C PHE A 646 4.80 -14.71 5.72
N LEU A 647 3.49 -14.85 5.50
CA LEU A 647 2.74 -14.07 4.51
C LEU A 647 2.46 -12.63 4.94
N TYR A 648 2.55 -12.32 6.23
CA TYR A 648 2.23 -11.00 6.77
C TYR A 648 3.40 -10.42 7.55
N LEU A 649 3.52 -9.10 7.49
CA LEU A 649 4.35 -8.31 8.39
C LEU A 649 3.53 -8.09 9.67
N VAL A 650 3.59 -9.05 10.58
CA VAL A 650 2.87 -8.99 11.86
C VAL A 650 3.70 -8.14 12.83
N GLU A 651 3.08 -7.10 13.39
CA GLU A 651 3.57 -6.36 14.56
C GLU A 651 2.76 -6.86 15.77
N PRO A 652 3.14 -8.00 16.40
CA PRO A 652 2.30 -8.68 17.36
C PRO A 652 2.34 -7.94 18.69
N ARG A 653 1.42 -6.99 18.93
CA ARG A 653 1.11 -6.49 20.28
C ARG A 653 -0.09 -5.53 20.31
N LEU A 654 -1.25 -6.03 20.75
CA LEU A 654 -2.25 -5.21 21.46
C LEU A 654 -2.22 -5.60 22.93
N LYS A 655 -1.69 -4.71 23.76
CA LYS A 655 -2.01 -4.66 25.20
C LYS A 655 -2.30 -3.21 25.53
N THR A 656 -3.58 -2.87 25.61
CA THR A 656 -4.20 -1.80 26.42
C THR A 656 -3.61 -0.37 26.38
N GLU A 657 -2.58 -0.10 25.57
CA GLU A 657 -1.96 1.22 25.43
C GLU A 657 -1.82 1.56 23.94
N THR A 658 -2.17 2.79 23.62
CA THR A 658 -2.39 3.35 22.28
C THR A 658 -1.12 3.54 21.44
N SER A 659 0.06 3.07 21.88
CA SER A 659 1.27 3.00 21.05
C SER A 659 2.38 2.20 21.75
N LEU A 660 2.65 0.96 21.32
CA LEU A 660 3.84 0.21 21.75
C LEU A 660 4.95 0.37 20.70
N PRO A 661 6.18 0.74 21.08
CA PRO A 661 7.20 1.15 20.12
C PRO A 661 8.03 -0.03 19.60
N LEU A 662 7.85 -0.58 18.38
CA LEU A 662 8.87 -1.48 17.78
C LEU A 662 9.12 -2.79 18.58
N ASN A 663 9.72 -3.82 18.03
CA ASN A 663 10.80 -4.57 18.67
C ASN A 663 11.98 -4.56 17.69
N ASP A 664 13.19 -4.96 18.09
CA ASP A 664 14.31 -4.81 17.16
C ASP A 664 14.18 -5.73 15.93
N TYR A 665 13.50 -6.88 16.02
CA TYR A 665 13.17 -7.74 14.88
C TYR A 665 12.11 -7.11 13.97
N GLU A 666 11.09 -6.49 14.56
CA GLU A 666 10.07 -5.73 13.82
C GLU A 666 10.70 -4.52 13.11
N LEU A 667 11.63 -3.81 13.76
CA LEU A 667 12.38 -2.71 13.16
C LEU A 667 13.29 -3.22 12.03
N ALA A 668 14.00 -4.32 12.22
CA ALA A 668 14.81 -4.96 11.18
C ALA A 668 13.96 -5.30 9.96
N THR A 669 12.80 -5.93 10.20
CA THR A 669 11.83 -6.29 9.17
C THR A 669 11.32 -5.05 8.44
N ARG A 670 10.87 -4.02 9.16
CA ARG A 670 10.38 -2.79 8.55
C ARG A 670 11.43 -2.11 7.71
N LEU A 671 12.68 -2.07 8.18
CA LEU A 671 13.80 -1.48 7.46
C LEU A 671 14.13 -2.26 6.17
N SER A 672 14.15 -3.59 6.24
CA SER A 672 14.48 -4.44 5.09
C SER A 672 13.38 -4.42 4.03
N TYR A 673 12.11 -4.48 4.40
CA TYR A 673 11.02 -4.39 3.42
C TYR A 673 10.88 -2.99 2.84
N PHE A 674 11.23 -1.95 3.60
CA PHE A 674 11.24 -0.59 3.07
C PHE A 674 12.34 -0.37 2.02
N LEU A 675 13.56 -0.88 2.25
CA LEU A 675 14.71 -0.60 1.37
C LEU A 675 14.99 -1.69 0.33
N TRP A 676 14.66 -2.95 0.62
CA TRP A 676 14.98 -4.11 -0.23
C TRP A 676 13.76 -4.93 -0.67
N SER A 677 12.56 -4.56 -0.22
CA SER A 677 11.31 -5.28 -0.50
C SER A 677 11.39 -6.76 -0.15
N SER A 678 12.19 -7.11 0.87
CA SER A 678 12.50 -8.49 1.25
C SER A 678 12.90 -8.56 2.73
N MET A 679 13.06 -9.79 3.23
CA MET A 679 13.44 -10.07 4.62
C MET A 679 14.82 -9.47 5.01
N PRO A 680 15.06 -9.18 6.31
CA PRO A 680 16.34 -8.66 6.80
C PRO A 680 17.46 -9.64 6.49
N ASP A 681 18.71 -9.21 6.37
CA ASP A 681 19.84 -10.14 6.33
C ASP A 681 20.30 -10.58 7.72
N ASP A 682 21.26 -11.49 7.77
CA ASP A 682 21.78 -12.03 9.04
C ASP A 682 22.39 -10.90 9.90
N ALA A 683 23.02 -9.90 9.29
CA ALA A 683 23.56 -8.74 10.00
C ALA A 683 22.47 -7.94 10.73
N LEU A 684 21.32 -7.68 10.08
CA LEU A 684 20.18 -7.03 10.74
C LEU A 684 19.56 -7.91 11.84
N LEU A 685 19.39 -9.21 11.58
CA LEU A 685 18.83 -10.15 12.56
C LEU A 685 19.73 -10.30 13.79
N ASP A 686 21.06 -10.29 13.62
CA ASP A 686 22.03 -10.34 14.71
C ASP A 686 22.01 -9.08 15.57
N LEU A 687 21.90 -7.91 14.94
CA LEU A 687 21.76 -6.63 15.65
C LEU A 687 20.46 -6.58 16.44
N ALA A 688 19.39 -7.15 15.87
CA ALA A 688 18.10 -7.28 16.52
C ALA A 688 18.13 -8.25 17.70
N ALA A 689 18.79 -9.41 17.54
CA ALA A 689 19.02 -10.37 18.62
C ALA A 689 19.78 -9.75 19.80
N LYS A 690 20.74 -8.86 19.50
CA LYS A 690 21.53 -8.13 20.51
C LYS A 690 20.78 -6.95 21.15
N GLY A 691 19.62 -6.55 20.63
CA GLY A 691 18.87 -5.38 21.11
C GLY A 691 19.58 -4.05 20.86
N THR A 692 20.42 -3.97 19.81
CA THR A 692 21.27 -2.80 19.52
C THR A 692 20.84 -2.02 18.28
N LEU A 693 19.88 -2.54 17.50
CA LEU A 693 19.54 -1.97 16.20
C LEU A 693 18.99 -0.54 16.31
N ARG A 694 18.27 -0.23 17.39
CA ARG A 694 17.68 1.09 17.62
C ARG A 694 18.66 2.18 17.99
N GLN A 695 19.91 1.82 18.31
CA GLN A 695 20.90 2.83 18.64
C GLN A 695 21.10 3.73 17.42
N PRO A 696 20.96 5.07 17.53
CA PRO A 696 20.91 5.95 16.37
C PRO A 696 22.09 5.79 15.39
N LYS A 697 23.29 5.56 15.93
CA LYS A 697 24.50 5.31 15.12
C LYS A 697 24.46 3.98 14.38
N VAL A 698 23.96 2.93 15.03
CA VAL A 698 23.81 1.59 14.43
C VAL A 698 22.74 1.63 13.34
N LEU A 699 21.58 2.22 13.64
CA LEU A 699 20.49 2.36 12.68
C LEU A 699 20.93 3.14 11.43
N ALA A 700 21.58 4.29 11.61
CA ALA A 700 22.10 5.09 10.49
C ALA A 700 23.11 4.30 9.65
N ALA A 701 24.05 3.58 10.28
CA ALA A 701 25.01 2.76 9.57
C ALA A 701 24.34 1.61 8.78
N GLN A 702 23.28 1.00 9.33
CA GLN A 702 22.52 -0.02 8.61
C GLN A 702 21.74 0.58 7.43
N VAL A 703 21.09 1.73 7.58
CA VAL A 703 20.41 2.41 6.46
C VAL A 703 21.38 2.68 5.31
N GLU A 704 22.56 3.23 5.60
CA GLU A 704 23.60 3.50 4.60
C GLU A 704 24.08 2.22 3.90
N ARG A 705 24.31 1.14 4.66
CA ARG A 705 24.69 -0.16 4.11
C ARG A 705 23.62 -0.73 3.18
N LEU A 706 22.36 -0.70 3.60
CA LEU A 706 21.25 -1.23 2.80
C LEU A 706 21.04 -0.43 1.52
N LEU A 707 21.22 0.90 1.55
CA LEU A 707 21.16 1.78 0.38
C LEU A 707 22.34 1.59 -0.58
N ALA A 708 23.49 1.11 -0.09
CA ALA A 708 24.66 0.82 -0.92
C ALA A 708 24.58 -0.55 -1.61
N ASP A 709 23.71 -1.43 -1.13
CA ASP A 709 23.48 -2.76 -1.71
C ASP A 709 22.61 -2.68 -2.97
N ASP A 710 22.89 -3.52 -3.97
CA ASP A 710 22.14 -3.58 -5.23
C ASP A 710 20.65 -3.89 -5.03
N LYS A 711 20.27 -4.58 -3.93
CA LYS A 711 18.86 -4.80 -3.59
C LYS A 711 18.08 -3.50 -3.38
N SER A 712 18.74 -2.39 -3.08
CA SER A 712 18.09 -1.07 -3.00
C SER A 712 17.48 -0.61 -4.32
N GLN A 713 17.90 -1.17 -5.46
CA GLN A 713 17.24 -0.91 -6.74
C GLN A 713 15.78 -1.36 -6.75
N ARG A 714 15.41 -2.40 -5.98
CA ARG A 714 14.02 -2.83 -5.84
C ARG A 714 13.14 -1.70 -5.29
N PHE A 715 13.62 -0.98 -4.27
CA PHE A 715 12.94 0.20 -3.74
C PHE A 715 12.84 1.32 -4.79
N VAL A 716 13.94 1.64 -5.47
CA VAL A 716 13.97 2.68 -6.51
C VAL A 716 12.95 2.38 -7.61
N GLU A 717 12.93 1.15 -8.10
CA GLU A 717 12.02 0.71 -9.15
C GLU A 717 10.57 0.78 -8.70
N GLN A 718 10.23 0.17 -7.56
CA GLN A 718 8.86 0.08 -7.09
C GLN A 718 8.31 1.44 -6.67
N PHE A 719 9.07 2.19 -5.87
CA PHE A 719 8.65 3.49 -5.36
C PHE A 719 8.44 4.48 -6.51
N THR A 720 9.40 4.61 -7.43
CA THR A 720 9.33 5.58 -8.52
C THR A 720 8.23 5.24 -9.51
N THR A 721 8.03 3.95 -9.81
CA THR A 721 6.96 3.50 -10.73
C THR A 721 5.59 3.85 -10.19
N GLN A 722 5.36 3.63 -8.90
CA GLN A 722 4.06 3.88 -8.25
C GLN A 722 3.83 5.37 -7.96
N TRP A 723 4.83 6.04 -7.39
CA TRP A 723 4.74 7.46 -7.06
C TRP A 723 4.47 8.32 -8.29
N LEU A 724 5.22 8.10 -9.38
CA LEU A 724 5.12 8.92 -10.59
C LEU A 724 4.14 8.35 -11.63
N ASP A 725 3.49 7.21 -11.34
CA ASP A 725 2.60 6.50 -12.26
C ASP A 725 3.25 6.25 -13.64
N LEU A 726 4.45 5.65 -13.63
CA LEU A 726 5.19 5.36 -14.86
C LEU A 726 4.45 4.35 -15.76
N GLY A 727 3.50 3.58 -15.21
CA GLY A 727 2.57 2.76 -15.98
C GLY A 727 1.71 3.57 -16.97
N GLY A 728 1.64 4.90 -16.81
CA GLY A 728 1.02 5.79 -17.80
C GLY A 728 1.64 5.74 -19.19
N LEU A 729 2.90 5.33 -19.31
CA LEU A 729 3.55 5.15 -20.62
C LEU A 729 2.91 4.04 -21.45
N GLU A 730 2.47 2.97 -20.79
CA GLU A 730 1.81 1.84 -21.46
C GLU A 730 0.36 2.18 -21.85
N ARG A 731 -0.27 3.10 -21.12
CA ARG A 731 -1.64 3.56 -21.41
C ARG A 731 -1.73 4.47 -22.63
N VAL A 732 -0.61 5.02 -23.10
CA VAL A 732 -0.56 5.95 -24.22
C VAL A 732 -0.08 5.22 -25.49
N ALA A 733 -0.99 5.07 -26.45
CA ALA A 733 -0.66 4.62 -27.80
C ALA A 733 -0.24 5.83 -28.65
N VAL A 734 1.02 5.87 -29.09
CA VAL A 734 1.51 6.95 -29.96
C VAL A 734 0.97 6.75 -31.37
N ASN A 735 0.34 7.78 -31.93
CA ASN A 735 -0.30 7.66 -33.24
C ASN A 735 0.77 7.61 -34.36
N PRO A 736 0.92 6.48 -35.08
CA PRO A 736 1.95 6.33 -36.11
C PRO A 736 1.71 7.20 -37.35
N GLN A 737 0.50 7.76 -37.54
CA GLN A 737 0.25 8.70 -38.63
C GLN A 737 0.96 10.04 -38.41
N PHE A 738 1.04 10.50 -37.16
CA PHE A 738 1.73 11.73 -36.78
C PHE A 738 3.22 11.49 -36.46
N TYR A 739 3.54 10.34 -35.85
CA TYR A 739 4.90 9.97 -35.45
C TYR A 739 5.34 8.64 -36.07
N PRO A 740 5.53 8.56 -37.40
CA PRO A 740 5.82 7.31 -38.11
C PRO A 740 7.16 6.66 -37.75
N ASN A 741 8.07 7.43 -37.13
CA ASN A 741 9.39 6.96 -36.72
C ASN A 741 9.49 6.71 -35.20
N PHE A 742 8.39 6.80 -34.45
CA PHE A 742 8.40 6.51 -33.02
C PHE A 742 8.57 5.00 -32.80
N ASP A 743 9.57 4.63 -32.02
CA ASP A 743 9.80 3.26 -31.60
C ASP A 743 9.20 3.07 -30.20
N ASP A 744 8.20 2.20 -30.08
CA ASP A 744 7.52 1.92 -28.81
C ASP A 744 8.49 1.36 -27.75
N ALA A 745 9.61 0.75 -28.16
CA ALA A 745 10.67 0.30 -27.25
C ALA A 745 11.31 1.46 -26.47
N LEU A 746 11.29 2.68 -27.00
CA LEU A 746 11.83 3.87 -26.34
C LEU A 746 11.13 4.17 -25.01
N LYS A 747 9.87 3.74 -24.83
CA LYS A 747 9.13 3.91 -23.57
C LYS A 747 9.83 3.24 -22.39
N ILE A 748 10.51 2.11 -22.63
CA ILE A 748 11.30 1.41 -21.60
C ILE A 748 12.48 2.29 -21.18
N ASP A 749 13.19 2.88 -22.14
CA ASP A 749 14.30 3.79 -21.87
C ASP A 749 13.83 5.04 -21.13
N MET A 750 12.69 5.61 -21.51
CA MET A 750 12.08 6.77 -20.82
C MET A 750 11.77 6.48 -19.36
N ALA A 751 11.16 5.33 -19.05
CA ALA A 751 10.92 4.92 -17.68
C ALA A 751 12.26 4.67 -16.94
N GLY A 752 13.24 4.09 -17.63
CA GLY A 752 14.60 3.90 -17.15
C GLY A 752 15.28 5.20 -16.74
N GLU A 753 15.21 6.26 -17.55
CA GLU A 753 15.73 7.61 -17.22
C GLU A 753 15.19 8.06 -15.87
N THR A 754 13.87 7.99 -15.65
CA THR A 754 13.26 8.47 -14.41
C THR A 754 13.69 7.67 -13.19
N LYS A 755 13.70 6.33 -13.31
CA LYS A 755 14.14 5.44 -12.22
C LYS A 755 15.62 5.66 -11.89
N ALA A 756 16.48 5.71 -12.89
CA ALA A 756 17.91 5.95 -12.70
C ALA A 756 18.19 7.35 -12.15
N PHE A 757 17.44 8.37 -12.57
CA PHE A 757 17.55 9.74 -12.08
C PHE A 757 17.21 9.83 -10.59
N PHE A 758 16.11 9.21 -10.17
CA PHE A 758 15.76 9.08 -8.76
C PHE A 758 16.82 8.31 -7.97
N GLY A 759 17.26 7.15 -8.50
CA GLY A 759 18.29 6.33 -7.88
C GLY A 759 19.61 7.07 -7.71
N GLU A 760 20.01 7.88 -8.67
CA GLU A 760 21.23 8.69 -8.61
C GLU A 760 21.13 9.80 -7.55
N ILE A 761 20.00 10.49 -7.43
CA ILE A 761 19.77 11.48 -6.35
C ILE A 761 19.81 10.80 -4.98
N LEU A 762 19.18 9.63 -4.84
CA LEU A 762 19.16 8.86 -3.60
C LEU A 762 20.55 8.37 -3.18
N ARG A 763 21.32 7.81 -4.12
CA ARG A 763 22.67 7.28 -3.90
C ARG A 763 23.69 8.40 -3.64
N SER A 764 23.68 9.46 -4.43
CA SER A 764 24.60 10.61 -4.28
C SER A 764 24.26 11.51 -3.10
N GLY A 765 23.05 11.41 -2.54
CA GLY A 765 22.60 12.25 -1.43
C GLY A 765 22.43 13.72 -1.81
N THR A 766 22.22 14.01 -3.10
CA THR A 766 22.02 15.37 -3.62
C THR A 766 20.63 15.94 -3.23
N SER A 767 20.38 17.20 -3.58
CA SER A 767 19.14 17.89 -3.21
C SER A 767 17.92 17.29 -3.92
N ALA A 768 16.85 17.02 -3.17
CA ALA A 768 15.57 16.62 -3.75
C ALA A 768 14.95 17.70 -4.64
N LEU A 769 15.38 18.97 -4.52
CA LEU A 769 14.97 20.04 -5.43
C LEU A 769 15.42 19.78 -6.88
N GLN A 770 16.40 18.87 -7.09
CA GLN A 770 16.78 18.42 -8.43
C GLN A 770 15.65 17.69 -9.17
N PHE A 771 14.62 17.20 -8.47
CA PHE A 771 13.41 16.69 -9.12
C PHE A 771 12.63 17.79 -9.85
N LEU A 772 12.76 19.06 -9.45
CA LEU A 772 12.11 20.20 -10.09
C LEU A 772 13.02 20.86 -11.12
N ASP A 773 14.28 21.10 -10.75
CA ASP A 773 15.26 21.78 -11.59
C ASP A 773 16.65 21.16 -11.42
N SER A 774 17.22 20.67 -12.52
CA SER A 774 18.50 19.96 -12.55
C SER A 774 19.31 20.37 -13.77
N ASP A 775 20.61 20.50 -13.62
CA ASP A 775 21.56 20.74 -14.70
C ASP A 775 22.12 19.43 -15.31
N TRP A 776 21.49 18.29 -15.00
CA TRP A 776 21.84 16.97 -15.51
C TRP A 776 20.62 16.04 -15.58
N THR A 777 20.73 14.98 -16.38
CA THR A 777 19.77 13.85 -16.42
C THR A 777 20.50 12.52 -16.63
N MET A 778 19.76 11.41 -16.63
CA MET A 778 20.25 10.07 -16.96
C MET A 778 19.83 9.68 -18.39
N ILE A 779 20.79 9.37 -19.26
CA ILE A 779 20.50 8.96 -20.64
C ILE A 779 21.33 7.75 -21.03
N ASN A 780 20.76 6.95 -21.92
CA ASN A 780 21.44 5.90 -22.66
C ASN A 780 21.49 6.29 -24.16
N ALA A 781 21.98 5.40 -25.02
CA ALA A 781 22.14 5.73 -26.44
C ALA A 781 20.80 6.04 -27.17
N PRO A 782 19.71 5.27 -27.00
CA PRO A 782 18.38 5.63 -27.53
C PRO A 782 17.90 7.03 -27.09
N LEU A 783 18.00 7.33 -25.79
CA LEU A 783 17.59 8.64 -25.26
C LEU A 783 18.50 9.78 -25.74
N SER A 784 19.80 9.52 -25.90
CA SER A 784 20.75 10.50 -26.44
C SER A 784 20.32 10.94 -27.84
N LYS A 785 19.92 10.00 -28.69
CA LYS A 785 19.36 10.29 -30.02
C LYS A 785 18.02 11.02 -29.92
N HIS A 786 17.11 10.55 -29.07
CA HIS A 786 15.79 11.15 -28.89
C HIS A 786 15.88 12.62 -28.44
N TYR A 787 16.74 12.92 -27.47
CA TYR A 787 16.96 14.27 -26.95
C TYR A 787 17.96 15.11 -27.74
N ARG A 788 18.63 14.51 -28.74
CA ARG A 788 19.70 15.14 -29.53
C ARG A 788 20.86 15.62 -28.62
N LEU A 789 21.17 14.83 -27.61
CA LEU A 789 22.28 15.07 -26.68
C LEU A 789 23.47 14.21 -27.05
N LYS A 790 24.68 14.69 -26.74
CA LYS A 790 25.85 13.83 -26.71
C LYS A 790 25.73 12.93 -25.47
N GLY A 791 25.86 11.62 -25.66
CA GLY A 791 25.71 10.65 -24.57
C GLY A 791 26.41 9.32 -24.89
N PRO A 792 26.14 8.28 -24.09
CA PRO A 792 26.80 6.98 -24.23
C PRO A 792 26.42 6.28 -25.55
N GLN A 793 27.20 5.26 -25.90
CA GLN A 793 27.00 4.43 -27.10
C GLN A 793 26.37 3.06 -26.77
N SER A 794 25.78 2.91 -25.58
CA SER A 794 25.12 1.67 -25.14
C SER A 794 23.78 1.94 -24.43
N GLN A 795 23.02 0.89 -24.13
CA GLN A 795 21.78 0.96 -23.36
C GLN A 795 21.98 1.32 -21.87
N ALA A 796 23.23 1.39 -21.38
CA ALA A 796 23.50 1.76 -20.00
C ALA A 796 23.14 3.24 -19.74
N LEU A 797 22.35 3.49 -18.71
CA LEU A 797 21.97 4.84 -18.29
C LEU A 797 23.13 5.49 -17.53
N VAL A 798 23.60 6.62 -18.03
CA VAL A 798 24.69 7.39 -17.41
C VAL A 798 24.26 8.83 -17.18
N ARG A 799 24.85 9.46 -16.17
CA ARG A 799 24.64 10.87 -15.87
C ARG A 799 25.28 11.74 -16.95
N VAL A 800 24.50 12.65 -17.52
CA VAL A 800 24.95 13.62 -18.53
C VAL A 800 24.52 15.03 -18.15
N SER A 801 25.44 15.99 -18.30
CA SER A 801 25.16 17.40 -18.05
C SER A 801 24.26 17.99 -19.15
N LEU A 802 23.30 18.80 -18.71
CA LEU A 802 22.43 19.62 -19.54
C LEU A 802 22.95 21.07 -19.68
N ALA A 803 24.08 21.40 -19.03
CA ALA A 803 24.67 22.73 -19.11
C ALA A 803 25.05 23.08 -20.57
N GLY A 804 24.65 24.28 -21.01
CA GLY A 804 24.85 24.71 -22.41
C GLY A 804 23.88 24.10 -23.41
N THR A 805 22.92 23.28 -22.96
CA THR A 805 21.79 22.81 -23.78
C THR A 805 20.56 23.68 -23.54
N GLN A 806 19.58 23.63 -24.44
CA GLN A 806 18.27 24.29 -24.25
C GLN A 806 17.25 23.40 -23.52
N ARG A 807 17.65 22.21 -23.07
CA ARG A 807 16.73 21.22 -22.49
C ARG A 807 16.50 21.53 -21.00
N PRO A 808 15.25 21.62 -20.54
CA PRO A 808 14.95 21.74 -19.11
C PRO A 808 15.31 20.41 -18.40
N GLY A 809 15.90 20.50 -17.22
CA GLY A 809 16.11 19.33 -16.37
C GLY A 809 14.97 19.10 -15.38
N GLY A 810 15.19 18.15 -14.47
CA GLY A 810 14.18 17.69 -13.51
C GLY A 810 13.13 16.77 -14.15
N LEU A 811 12.22 16.26 -13.32
CA LEU A 811 11.18 15.29 -13.72
C LEU A 811 10.25 15.83 -14.80
N LEU A 812 9.90 17.12 -14.72
CA LEU A 812 8.98 17.76 -15.68
C LEU A 812 9.56 17.84 -17.10
N GLY A 813 10.88 17.75 -17.25
CA GLY A 813 11.56 17.72 -18.54
C GLY A 813 11.67 16.32 -19.16
N GLN A 814 11.46 15.24 -18.40
CA GLN A 814 11.68 13.86 -18.86
C GLN A 814 10.56 13.38 -19.79
N ALA A 815 10.92 12.61 -20.81
CA ALA A 815 9.98 12.10 -21.81
C ALA A 815 8.95 11.14 -21.21
N SER A 816 9.30 10.41 -20.15
CA SER A 816 8.35 9.57 -19.42
C SER A 816 7.15 10.37 -18.91
N ILE A 817 7.40 11.49 -18.24
CA ILE A 817 6.37 12.35 -17.65
C ILE A 817 5.59 13.08 -18.74
N LEU A 818 6.27 13.54 -19.79
CA LEU A 818 5.64 14.24 -20.91
C LEU A 818 4.72 13.32 -21.71
N LEU A 819 5.17 12.10 -22.01
CA LEU A 819 4.41 11.15 -22.81
C LEU A 819 3.25 10.52 -22.03
N ALA A 820 3.48 10.09 -20.77
CA ALA A 820 2.44 9.50 -19.93
C ALA A 820 1.23 10.43 -19.71
N ASN A 821 1.45 11.74 -19.79
CA ASN A 821 0.44 12.77 -19.62
C ASN A 821 0.00 13.41 -20.95
N SER A 822 0.09 12.67 -22.06
CA SER A 822 -0.37 13.08 -23.39
C SER A 822 -1.64 12.31 -23.82
N ASN A 823 -2.06 12.48 -25.07
CA ASN A 823 -3.06 11.59 -25.72
C ASN A 823 -2.43 10.72 -26.83
N GLY A 824 -1.10 10.75 -27.00
CA GLY A 824 -0.38 10.01 -28.04
C GLY A 824 -0.32 10.68 -29.42
N GLU A 825 -1.11 11.74 -29.63
CA GLU A 825 -1.08 12.62 -30.81
C GLU A 825 -0.46 13.98 -30.44
N ASP A 826 -0.92 14.56 -29.34
CA ASP A 826 -0.53 15.86 -28.82
C ASP A 826 -0.26 15.86 -27.31
N SER A 827 0.49 16.86 -26.87
CA SER A 827 0.68 17.18 -25.45
C SER A 827 -0.65 17.60 -24.81
N HIS A 828 -0.94 17.12 -23.60
CA HIS A 828 -2.19 17.44 -22.92
C HIS A 828 -1.94 18.25 -21.62
N PRO A 829 -2.08 19.59 -21.64
CA PRO A 829 -1.74 20.43 -20.49
C PRO A 829 -2.59 20.13 -19.25
N ILE A 830 -3.88 19.83 -19.42
CA ILE A 830 -4.78 19.48 -18.31
C ILE A 830 -4.32 18.19 -17.61
N LYS A 831 -4.04 17.10 -18.34
CA LYS A 831 -3.52 15.85 -17.73
C LYS A 831 -2.22 16.08 -16.97
N ARG A 832 -1.29 16.86 -17.53
CA ARG A 832 -0.05 17.25 -16.84
C ARG A 832 -0.31 18.04 -15.56
N ALA A 833 -1.23 19.02 -15.58
CA ALA A 833 -1.58 19.80 -14.40
C ALA A 833 -2.21 18.93 -13.30
N ILE A 834 -3.09 17.99 -13.67
CA ILE A 834 -3.68 17.00 -12.76
C ILE A 834 -2.56 16.16 -12.14
N TRP A 835 -1.67 15.58 -12.95
CA TRP A 835 -0.56 14.76 -12.47
C TRP A 835 0.36 15.53 -11.51
N ILE A 836 0.70 16.79 -11.78
CA ILE A 836 1.50 17.63 -10.86
C ILE A 836 0.78 17.80 -9.52
N ARG A 837 -0.51 18.16 -9.57
CA ARG A 837 -1.32 18.37 -8.38
C ARG A 837 -1.46 17.10 -7.54
N GLU A 838 -1.65 15.96 -8.18
CA GLU A 838 -1.81 14.67 -7.53
C GLU A 838 -0.48 14.12 -6.99
N ARG A 839 0.57 14.08 -7.81
CA ARG A 839 1.81 13.34 -7.52
C ARG A 839 2.89 14.17 -6.86
N LEU A 840 2.93 15.49 -7.11
CA LEU A 840 3.96 16.37 -6.56
C LEU A 840 3.46 17.27 -5.43
N LEU A 841 2.21 17.74 -5.50
CA LEU A 841 1.66 18.71 -4.55
C LEU A 841 0.71 18.11 -3.50
N HIS A 842 0.27 16.86 -3.68
CA HIS A 842 -0.72 16.19 -2.82
C HIS A 842 -2.03 17.01 -2.64
N ASP A 843 -2.46 17.67 -3.72
CA ASP A 843 -3.69 18.47 -3.79
C ASP A 843 -4.50 18.08 -5.05
N PRO A 844 -5.05 16.85 -5.11
CA PRO A 844 -5.77 16.35 -6.28
C PRO A 844 -6.98 17.25 -6.63
N PRO A 845 -7.30 17.41 -7.92
CA PRO A 845 -8.54 18.08 -8.33
C PRO A 845 -9.78 17.33 -7.80
N LEU A 846 -10.89 18.04 -7.65
CA LEU A 846 -12.17 17.40 -7.30
C LEU A 846 -12.59 16.42 -8.41
N PRO A 847 -13.19 15.26 -8.06
CA PRO A 847 -13.69 14.33 -9.06
C PRO A 847 -14.72 15.01 -9.97
N PRO A 848 -14.79 14.65 -11.26
CA PRO A 848 -15.75 15.24 -12.18
C PRO A 848 -17.19 14.96 -11.69
N PRO A 849 -18.13 15.91 -11.85
CA PRO A 849 -19.52 15.66 -11.54
C PRO A 849 -20.05 14.48 -12.39
N PRO A 850 -20.90 13.60 -11.83
CA PRO A 850 -21.32 12.35 -12.50
C PRO A 850 -22.04 12.49 -13.85
N ASN A 851 -22.41 13.71 -14.27
CA ASN A 851 -23.21 13.99 -15.47
C ASN A 851 -22.56 14.98 -16.46
N VAL A 852 -21.23 15.16 -16.45
CA VAL A 852 -20.57 16.04 -17.43
C VAL A 852 -20.24 15.23 -18.70
N PRO A 853 -20.72 15.63 -19.89
CA PRO A 853 -20.34 14.99 -21.15
C PRO A 853 -18.82 15.08 -21.39
N ALA A 854 -18.25 14.08 -22.07
CA ALA A 854 -16.88 14.17 -22.54
C ALA A 854 -16.71 15.40 -23.46
N LEU A 855 -15.59 16.12 -23.33
CA LEU A 855 -15.29 17.24 -24.22
C LEU A 855 -15.23 16.73 -25.68
N PRO A 856 -15.73 17.52 -26.66
CA PRO A 856 -15.59 17.18 -28.07
C PRO A 856 -14.11 16.96 -28.42
N ALA A 857 -13.83 16.01 -29.30
CA ALA A 857 -12.48 15.65 -29.73
C ALA A 857 -11.78 16.71 -30.62
N GLU A 858 -12.42 17.85 -30.86
CA GLU A 858 -11.87 18.92 -31.70
C GLU A 858 -11.15 19.97 -30.84
N ASP A 859 -9.82 19.90 -30.92
CA ASP A 859 -8.80 20.88 -30.49
C ASP A 859 -8.76 21.27 -28.99
N PRO A 860 -7.85 20.68 -28.18
CA PRO A 860 -7.66 21.03 -26.77
C PRO A 860 -6.78 22.28 -26.54
N ASN A 861 -6.46 23.07 -27.56
CA ASN A 861 -5.70 24.33 -27.46
C ASN A 861 -6.55 25.60 -27.49
#